data_AF-A0A1Z8VTA7-F1
#
_entry.id   AF-A0A1Z8VTA7-F1
#
_cell.length_a   1.000
_cell.length_b   1.000
_cell.length_c   1.000
_cell.angle_alpha   90.00
_cell.angle_beta   90.00
_cell.angle_gamma   90.00
#
_symmetry.space_group_name_H-M   'P 1'
#
loop_
_entity.id
_entity.type
_entity.pdbx_description
1 polymer ?
#
loop_
_entity_poly.entity_id
_entity_poly.type
_entity_poly.pdbx_seq_one_letter_code
_entity_poly.pdbx_strand_id
1 'polypeptide(L)'
;MSIDYNIISNSKSWKDFCNKLSKLGTEKKNNKIKGDTFEELTRLSIISNPIYKSKIKQIWHHSKIPQSIIDDLKLQRKEIGVDLLAEDYQGLFWAIQCKYHDNACENLNLSELSSFFAITERQVTYSKLSYRLACTSAYDYSKTITKNYSKKLGILTSSNFFSNLDIKHFKIIKDIIKNNYPIPKASLPKPHQKNAVEKTINHLKIRNFSRGKIIHPCGSGKSLIGFWIFKELNVKNVLISVPSLALVRQTLDVWAKEAFANKIDIDWILVCSDREIGLQDELLVHTADLGVSIDTNPEKVFSFLSKNNKKRKIVITTYHSGKVIAQAAKRKKLSFNLGIFDEAHKTVGKKNKVFSFLLEDKNVEISKRVFLTATERVFKGNSEEYFSMDNEETYGKLINQVTFNQAIERRPRLLSDYKIVTAIVTESEIRNFLRINRSLNAQNKELNIEEDSSTIAALIMLRRLVKDNKIKKIISFHTRIKKAKEFCDLNNLVNRYIENIGLESFHVSGRDTFGKSVAELDRFEESNISLVTNARCLTEGVDIPKTDAVLFVDPKKSKIDIVQAAGRALRLHKEKDIGYILIPVILDSIHQEPENKAFDQIINVISALAMHDERIIEYYRDIVVGKKPDKELVVIQYPEAEKVIFKTLSEKINFKICNRISFGFYEGFTKFKNFYNENKHCNIPRDYKDQDGFKLGSWLAKRRKKYRQKTLPEYQFKELNKYTKKGFIWDPIKESFYKGIYQLEKYIKKYNNADVHARFIDKDNFNLGKWVSRKRTFYRQNKLLDYQFEKLNSYVKSGWSWNKEDENFFIGYRQLQKYFKKNKNVSVPAKYRDDDNFNLGKWCSDKRSSYRKKTLKESYIKKFNSLSNKGWDWEPAQQHFYKRLKEFEGYVTRFKTTVISKNNRTKYKQLHKWISSIRSSHKKNKLSNYVYEEFKKYEKFGWTFDPLDKNFNMGCLKLINYINKNNHSMVPTKFKMDGFPLGQWVYNIRRSLKKKTLSKHKIDKLKNIKNWSFDFLEDYNFKKGYEQLCKFIKKYNHADVPRDYIDEDKFRLGVWVVNKKFSKIREELPKERYKKLNNLVKKGWKWK
;
A
#
# COMPACT_ATOMS: atom_id res chain seq x y z
N MET A 1 -26.41 26.84 52.73
CA MET A 1 -25.95 25.51 52.28
C MET A 1 -25.53 24.74 53.51
N SER A 2 -25.99 23.49 53.61
CA SER A 2 -25.69 22.57 54.71
C SER A 2 -24.65 21.53 54.29
N ILE A 3 -23.66 21.94 53.48
CA ILE A 3 -22.62 21.06 52.95
C ILE A 3 -21.66 20.66 54.07
N ASP A 4 -21.45 19.35 54.25
CA ASP A 4 -20.45 18.83 55.18
C ASP A 4 -19.14 18.51 54.45
N TYR A 5 -18.23 19.50 54.42
CA TYR A 5 -16.90 19.33 53.83
C TYR A 5 -16.01 18.35 54.63
N ASN A 6 -16.32 18.06 55.89
CA ASN A 6 -15.55 17.09 56.68
C ASN A 6 -15.81 15.67 56.18
N ILE A 7 -17.05 15.34 55.80
CA ILE A 7 -17.37 14.03 55.20
C ILE A 7 -16.58 13.83 53.90
N ILE A 8 -16.58 14.82 53.01
CA ILE A 8 -15.81 14.74 51.75
C ILE A 8 -14.31 14.64 52.03
N SER A 9 -13.78 15.52 52.89
CA SER A 9 -12.35 15.64 53.17
C SER A 9 -11.77 14.43 53.92
N ASN A 10 -12.58 13.74 54.71
CA ASN A 10 -12.15 12.55 55.44
C ASN A 10 -12.39 11.26 54.67
N SER A 11 -13.13 11.30 53.56
CA SER A 11 -13.39 10.11 52.73
C SER A 11 -12.16 9.67 51.94
N LYS A 12 -11.98 8.34 51.83
CA LYS A 12 -10.90 7.70 51.07
C LYS A 12 -11.39 6.99 49.80
N SER A 13 -12.69 6.74 49.68
CA SER A 13 -13.30 6.11 48.51
C SER A 13 -14.79 6.44 48.48
N TRP A 14 -15.45 6.14 47.36
CA TRP A 14 -16.90 6.25 47.24
C TRP A 14 -17.65 5.47 48.32
N LYS A 15 -17.25 4.22 48.59
CA LYS A 15 -17.86 3.39 49.63
C LYS A 15 -17.70 4.00 51.03
N ASP A 16 -16.52 4.53 51.35
CA ASP A 16 -16.28 5.23 52.62
C ASP A 16 -17.12 6.51 52.74
N PHE A 17 -17.29 7.24 51.64
CA PHE A 17 -18.16 8.41 51.57
C PHE A 17 -19.63 8.06 51.83
N CYS A 18 -20.18 7.05 51.13
CA CYS A 18 -21.55 6.59 51.35
C CYS A 18 -21.77 6.08 52.78
N ASN A 19 -20.80 5.33 53.34
CA ASN A 19 -20.86 4.84 54.73
C ASN A 19 -20.84 5.96 55.77
N LYS A 20 -20.22 7.10 55.47
CA LYS A 20 -20.23 8.27 56.36
C LYS A 20 -21.54 9.04 56.26
N LEU A 21 -22.09 9.17 55.04
CA LEU A 21 -23.40 9.80 54.85
C LEU A 21 -24.52 8.98 55.50
N SER A 22 -24.51 7.65 55.37
CA SER A 22 -25.56 6.79 55.95
C SER A 22 -25.64 6.90 57.47
N LYS A 23 -24.51 7.16 58.15
CA LYS A 23 -24.44 7.37 59.61
C LYS A 23 -25.16 8.62 60.12
N LEU A 24 -25.49 9.57 59.23
CA LEU A 24 -26.28 10.75 59.62
C LEU A 24 -27.76 10.42 59.90
N GLY A 25 -28.24 9.19 59.63
CA GLY A 25 -29.63 8.81 59.82
C GLY A 25 -30.57 9.38 58.76
N THR A 26 -31.89 9.23 58.95
CA THR A 26 -32.92 9.51 57.92
C THR A 26 -33.78 10.74 58.21
N GLU A 27 -33.45 11.52 59.23
CA GLU A 27 -34.16 12.76 59.56
C GLU A 27 -34.12 13.77 58.40
N LYS A 28 -35.19 14.57 58.25
CA LYS A 28 -35.34 15.52 57.14
C LYS A 28 -34.16 16.50 57.01
N LYS A 29 -33.62 16.99 58.13
CA LYS A 29 -32.45 17.89 58.15
C LYS A 29 -31.19 17.17 57.64
N ASN A 30 -31.02 15.91 58.01
CA ASN A 30 -29.86 15.10 57.64
C ASN A 30 -29.93 14.69 56.16
N ASN A 31 -31.13 14.37 55.64
CA ASN A 31 -31.30 14.10 54.20
C ASN A 31 -30.92 15.31 53.33
N LYS A 32 -31.20 16.54 53.80
CA LYS A 32 -30.73 17.75 53.12
C LYS A 32 -29.20 17.88 53.14
N ILE A 33 -28.56 17.61 54.29
CA ILE A 33 -27.09 17.57 54.39
C ILE A 33 -26.50 16.53 53.41
N LYS A 34 -27.09 15.32 53.34
CA LYS A 34 -26.66 14.27 52.41
C LYS A 34 -26.75 14.72 50.95
N GLY A 35 -27.87 15.34 50.57
CA GLY A 35 -28.10 15.90 49.23
C GLY A 35 -27.07 16.97 48.87
N ASP A 36 -26.99 18.04 49.66
CA ASP A 36 -26.05 19.15 49.47
C ASP A 36 -24.59 18.65 49.38
N THR A 37 -24.23 17.67 50.22
CA THR A 37 -22.87 17.10 50.24
C THR A 37 -22.59 16.22 49.01
N PHE A 38 -23.58 15.49 48.51
CA PHE A 38 -23.47 14.72 47.25
C PHE A 38 -23.38 15.64 46.02
N GLU A 39 -24.12 16.75 45.99
CA GLU A 39 -24.02 17.78 44.96
C GLU A 39 -22.60 18.37 44.89
N GLU A 40 -22.04 18.72 46.05
CA GLU A 40 -20.69 19.26 46.12
C GLU A 40 -19.63 18.22 45.72
N LEU A 41 -19.76 16.97 46.17
CA LEU A 41 -18.88 15.88 45.71
C LEU A 41 -18.98 15.71 44.19
N THR A 42 -20.19 15.77 43.61
CA THR A 42 -20.41 15.67 42.16
C THR A 42 -19.70 16.80 41.43
N ARG A 43 -19.86 18.04 41.90
CA ARG A 43 -19.17 19.22 41.35
C ARG A 43 -17.65 19.04 41.36
N LEU A 44 -17.08 18.64 42.50
CA LEU A 44 -15.65 18.42 42.66
C LEU A 44 -15.14 17.26 41.80
N SER A 45 -15.92 16.18 41.70
CA SER A 45 -15.59 15.03 40.86
C SER A 45 -15.55 15.40 39.38
N ILE A 46 -16.51 16.20 38.90
CA ILE A 46 -16.53 16.72 37.52
C ILE A 46 -15.32 17.62 37.24
N ILE A 47 -14.98 18.56 38.14
CA ILE A 47 -13.83 19.46 37.96
C ILE A 47 -12.51 18.68 37.94
N SER A 48 -12.39 17.66 38.79
CA SER A 48 -11.18 16.85 38.91
C SER A 48 -10.95 15.90 37.74
N ASN A 49 -12.01 15.55 36.99
CA ASN A 49 -11.95 14.52 35.98
C ASN A 49 -11.54 15.10 34.60
N PRO A 50 -10.46 14.59 33.98
CA PRO A 50 -9.94 15.09 32.70
C PRO A 50 -10.94 15.12 31.54
N ILE A 51 -11.90 14.20 31.49
CA ILE A 51 -12.91 14.16 30.44
C ILE A 51 -13.78 15.41 30.51
N TYR A 52 -14.36 15.70 31.67
CA TYR A 52 -15.23 16.85 31.83
C TYR A 52 -14.44 18.16 31.76
N LYS A 53 -13.24 18.21 32.34
CA LYS A 53 -12.36 19.39 32.25
C LYS A 53 -12.00 19.77 30.80
N SER A 54 -12.00 18.80 29.88
CA SER A 54 -11.77 19.05 28.45
C SER A 54 -12.95 19.71 27.72
N LYS A 55 -14.16 19.67 28.30
CA LYS A 55 -15.39 20.25 27.72
C LYS A 55 -15.94 21.43 28.51
N ILE A 56 -15.77 21.40 29.84
CA ILE A 56 -16.30 22.39 30.78
C ILE A 56 -15.20 23.40 31.13
N LYS A 57 -15.53 24.69 30.96
CA LYS A 57 -14.72 25.82 31.35
C LYS A 57 -14.81 26.06 32.85
N GLN A 58 -16.04 26.15 33.36
CA GLN A 58 -16.34 26.38 34.78
C GLN A 58 -17.68 25.78 35.18
N ILE A 59 -17.88 25.54 36.48
CA ILE A 59 -19.09 24.94 37.04
C ILE A 59 -19.45 25.60 38.37
N TRP A 60 -20.74 25.86 38.54
CA TRP A 60 -21.32 26.48 39.73
C TRP A 60 -22.33 25.55 40.37
N HIS A 61 -22.39 25.62 41.70
CA HIS A 61 -23.59 25.26 42.43
C HIS A 61 -24.67 26.31 42.15
N HIS A 62 -25.94 25.91 42.08
CA HIS A 62 -27.09 26.77 41.82
C HIS A 62 -27.05 28.11 42.57
N SER A 63 -26.79 28.03 43.88
CA SER A 63 -26.66 29.17 44.80
C SER A 63 -25.60 30.20 44.41
N LYS A 64 -24.60 29.80 43.61
CA LYS A 64 -23.46 30.62 43.17
C LYS A 64 -23.53 30.99 41.68
N ILE A 65 -24.62 30.66 40.97
CA ILE A 65 -24.78 31.07 39.58
C ILE A 65 -24.93 32.60 39.52
N PRO A 66 -24.19 33.30 38.63
CA PRO A 66 -24.36 34.72 38.38
C PRO A 66 -25.80 35.08 37.98
N GLN A 67 -26.33 36.20 38.47
CA GLN A 67 -27.72 36.60 38.21
C GLN A 67 -28.01 36.76 36.71
N SER A 68 -27.06 37.33 35.96
CA SER A 68 -27.18 37.47 34.49
C SER A 68 -27.40 36.14 33.78
N ILE A 69 -26.78 35.05 34.25
CA ILE A 69 -26.96 33.70 33.67
C ILE A 69 -28.31 33.11 34.08
N ILE A 70 -28.77 33.35 35.32
CA ILE A 70 -30.11 32.93 35.77
C ILE A 70 -31.18 33.58 34.89
N ASP A 71 -31.08 34.90 34.66
CA ASP A 71 -32.02 35.65 33.84
C ASP A 71 -31.97 35.16 32.37
N ASP A 72 -30.75 34.96 31.84
CA ASP A 72 -30.52 34.53 30.46
C ASP A 72 -31.09 33.13 30.17
N LEU A 73 -30.98 32.20 31.12
CA LEU A 73 -31.54 30.85 31.03
C LEU A 73 -33.00 30.75 31.53
N LYS A 74 -33.57 31.85 32.03
CA LYS A 74 -34.88 31.90 32.72
C LYS A 74 -35.00 30.86 33.84
N LEU A 75 -33.92 30.71 34.61
CA LEU A 75 -33.90 29.93 35.84
C LEU A 75 -34.52 30.74 36.98
N GLN A 76 -34.88 30.07 38.07
CA GLN A 76 -35.32 30.75 39.30
C GLN A 76 -34.14 30.85 40.26
N ARG A 77 -34.12 31.88 41.12
CA ARG A 77 -33.07 32.02 42.15
C ARG A 77 -33.20 30.99 43.27
N LYS A 78 -34.44 30.59 43.57
CA LYS A 78 -34.70 29.39 44.37
C LYS A 78 -34.35 28.19 43.51
N GLU A 79 -33.58 27.28 44.08
CA GLU A 79 -33.18 26.05 43.43
C GLU A 79 -34.40 25.18 43.13
N ILE A 80 -34.68 25.01 41.83
CA ILE A 80 -35.71 24.10 41.32
C ILE A 80 -35.06 23.35 40.17
N GLY A 81 -34.97 22.02 40.29
CA GLY A 81 -34.62 21.11 39.21
C GLY A 81 -33.18 21.16 38.69
N VAL A 82 -32.40 22.22 38.92
CA VAL A 82 -31.02 22.35 38.40
C VAL A 82 -30.10 22.70 39.56
N ASP A 83 -29.41 21.71 40.10
CA ASP A 83 -28.58 21.86 41.30
C ASP A 83 -27.19 22.40 40.94
N LEU A 84 -26.63 21.99 39.79
CA LEU A 84 -25.38 22.53 39.25
C LEU A 84 -25.55 22.99 37.79
N LEU A 85 -24.80 24.02 37.43
CA LEU A 85 -24.73 24.53 36.07
C LEU A 85 -23.26 24.63 35.64
N ALA A 86 -22.91 24.12 34.47
CA ALA A 86 -21.55 24.23 33.93
C ALA A 86 -21.54 24.95 32.58
N GLU A 87 -20.59 25.86 32.37
CA GLU A 87 -20.35 26.52 31.09
C GLU A 87 -19.29 25.74 30.30
N ASP A 88 -19.56 25.45 29.03
CA ASP A 88 -18.61 24.81 28.12
C ASP A 88 -17.69 25.84 27.42
N TYR A 89 -16.65 25.36 26.73
CA TYR A 89 -15.73 26.25 26.00
C TYR A 89 -16.36 26.94 24.76
N GLN A 90 -17.62 26.65 24.43
CA GLN A 90 -18.37 27.29 23.35
C GLN A 90 -19.35 28.34 23.88
N GLY A 91 -19.42 28.54 25.21
CA GLY A 91 -20.35 29.46 25.86
C GLY A 91 -21.77 28.91 26.02
N LEU A 92 -21.96 27.61 25.79
CA LEU A 92 -23.22 26.90 26.06
C LEU A 92 -23.17 26.23 27.44
N PHE A 93 -24.32 25.75 27.92
CA PHE A 93 -24.44 25.27 29.28
C PHE A 93 -24.76 23.77 29.39
N TRP A 94 -24.29 23.16 30.48
CA TRP A 94 -24.68 21.85 30.97
C TRP A 94 -25.52 22.05 32.22
N ALA A 95 -26.80 21.65 32.16
CA ALA A 95 -27.66 21.62 33.33
C ALA A 95 -27.52 20.26 34.04
N ILE A 96 -27.32 20.27 35.36
CA ILE A 96 -27.00 19.07 36.13
C ILE A 96 -27.94 18.96 37.33
N GLN A 97 -28.55 17.78 37.51
CA GLN A 97 -29.35 17.43 38.68
C GLN A 97 -28.69 16.25 39.38
N CYS A 98 -28.54 16.34 40.70
CA CYS A 98 -28.01 15.32 41.59
C CYS A 98 -29.15 14.72 42.42
N LYS A 99 -29.14 13.39 42.62
CA LYS A 99 -30.08 12.67 43.49
C LYS A 99 -29.34 11.61 44.31
N TYR A 100 -29.29 11.81 45.61
CA TYR A 100 -28.70 10.84 46.54
C TYR A 100 -29.78 9.89 47.07
N HIS A 101 -29.51 8.59 46.95
CA HIS A 101 -30.25 7.47 47.50
C HIS A 101 -29.41 6.78 48.58
N ASP A 102 -29.98 6.55 49.76
CA ASP A 102 -29.34 5.74 50.81
C ASP A 102 -29.23 4.27 50.38
N ASN A 103 -30.23 3.77 49.65
CA ASN A 103 -30.22 2.44 49.04
C ASN A 103 -29.79 2.54 47.57
N ALA A 104 -28.55 2.18 47.28
CA ALA A 104 -28.02 2.25 45.91
C ALA A 104 -28.74 1.29 44.93
N CYS A 105 -29.51 0.30 45.40
CA CYS A 105 -30.30 -0.57 44.53
C CYS A 105 -31.62 0.05 44.06
N GLU A 106 -32.03 1.19 44.62
CA GLU A 106 -33.19 1.93 44.12
C GLU A 106 -32.81 2.71 42.88
N ASN A 107 -33.56 2.48 41.79
CA ASN A 107 -33.29 3.15 40.53
C ASN A 107 -33.72 4.62 40.59
N LEU A 108 -32.93 5.49 39.95
CA LEU A 108 -33.34 6.85 39.65
C LEU A 108 -34.59 6.84 38.75
N ASN A 109 -35.66 7.51 39.19
CA ASN A 109 -36.96 7.52 38.53
C ASN A 109 -37.27 8.85 37.85
N LEU A 110 -38.18 8.81 36.87
CA LEU A 110 -38.58 10.02 36.14
C LEU A 110 -39.27 11.05 37.04
N SER A 111 -40.04 10.60 38.05
CA SER A 111 -40.70 11.47 39.02
C SER A 111 -39.71 12.36 39.77
N GLU A 112 -38.53 11.83 40.10
CA GLU A 112 -37.45 12.55 40.79
C GLU A 112 -36.79 13.62 39.91
N LEU A 113 -36.86 13.47 38.58
CA LEU A 113 -36.31 14.41 37.59
C LEU A 113 -37.38 15.29 36.93
N SER A 114 -38.63 15.22 37.39
CA SER A 114 -39.76 15.93 36.76
C SER A 114 -39.53 17.45 36.70
N SER A 115 -39.09 18.06 37.79
CA SER A 115 -38.75 19.49 37.85
C SER A 115 -37.55 19.86 36.98
N PHE A 116 -36.54 18.99 36.90
CA PHE A 116 -35.38 19.16 36.03
C PHE A 116 -35.79 19.22 34.56
N PHE A 117 -36.64 18.29 34.10
CA PHE A 117 -37.12 18.29 32.72
C PHE A 117 -38.10 19.43 32.45
N ALA A 118 -38.98 19.77 33.40
CA ALA A 118 -39.90 20.90 33.27
C ALA A 118 -39.19 22.26 33.07
N ILE A 119 -37.95 22.39 33.57
CA ILE A 119 -37.11 23.56 33.36
C ILE A 119 -36.27 23.43 32.11
N THR A 120 -35.55 22.31 31.96
CA THR A 120 -34.56 22.18 30.88
C THR A 120 -35.16 21.97 29.50
N GLU A 121 -36.42 21.54 29.37
CA GLU A 121 -37.14 21.43 28.09
C GLU A 121 -37.79 22.73 27.62
N ARG A 122 -37.79 23.79 28.47
CA ARG A 122 -38.26 25.11 28.02
C ARG A 122 -37.39 25.56 26.86
N GLN A 123 -37.99 25.97 25.76
CA GLN A 123 -37.27 26.32 24.53
C GLN A 123 -36.13 27.35 24.76
N VAL A 124 -36.40 28.36 25.60
CA VAL A 124 -35.42 29.40 25.95
C VAL A 124 -34.20 28.80 26.66
N THR A 125 -34.41 27.86 27.58
CA THR A 125 -33.34 27.18 28.30
C THR A 125 -32.66 26.15 27.40
N TYR A 126 -33.41 25.23 26.79
CA TYR A 126 -32.90 24.10 26.00
C TYR A 126 -32.02 24.50 24.80
N SER A 127 -32.33 25.64 24.16
CA SER A 127 -31.55 26.17 23.04
C SER A 127 -30.13 26.58 23.44
N LYS A 128 -29.94 26.99 24.70
CA LYS A 128 -28.65 27.37 25.29
C LYS A 128 -27.95 26.22 26.01
N LEU A 129 -28.64 25.09 26.20
CA LEU A 129 -28.02 23.88 26.74
C LEU A 129 -27.31 23.10 25.64
N SER A 130 -26.02 22.85 25.80
CA SER A 130 -25.29 21.85 25.00
C SER A 130 -25.55 20.43 25.49
N TYR A 131 -25.78 20.26 26.80
CA TYR A 131 -25.95 18.96 27.44
C TYR A 131 -26.76 19.04 28.74
N ARG A 132 -27.26 17.90 29.20
CA ARG A 132 -27.98 17.69 30.45
C ARG A 132 -27.42 16.46 31.12
N LEU A 133 -27.23 16.51 32.43
CA LEU A 133 -26.59 15.44 33.18
C LEU A 133 -27.39 15.15 34.45
N ALA A 134 -27.92 13.94 34.57
CA ALA A 134 -28.46 13.46 35.85
C ALA A 134 -27.34 12.70 36.58
N CYS A 135 -27.15 12.97 37.86
CA CYS A 135 -26.13 12.33 38.70
C CYS A 135 -26.83 11.66 39.88
N THR A 136 -26.51 10.40 40.17
CA THR A 136 -27.15 9.66 41.25
C THR A 136 -26.21 8.69 41.94
N SER A 137 -26.44 8.46 43.24
CA SER A 137 -25.78 7.39 43.99
C SER A 137 -26.40 6.00 43.76
N ALA A 138 -27.52 5.93 43.04
CA ALA A 138 -28.11 4.69 42.56
C ALA A 138 -27.17 3.94 41.59
N TYR A 139 -27.26 2.62 41.56
CA TYR A 139 -26.56 1.80 40.56
C TYR A 139 -27.14 1.97 39.16
N ASP A 140 -28.44 2.25 39.03
CA ASP A 140 -29.16 2.23 37.76
C ASP A 140 -30.30 3.26 37.73
N TYR A 141 -30.96 3.38 36.58
CA TYR A 141 -32.04 4.32 36.34
C TYR A 141 -33.19 3.69 35.54
N SER A 142 -34.39 4.28 35.66
CA SER A 142 -35.57 3.85 34.91
C SER A 142 -35.44 4.16 33.42
N LYS A 143 -35.68 3.16 32.57
CA LYS A 143 -35.69 3.30 31.09
C LYS A 143 -36.72 4.32 30.59
N THR A 144 -37.73 4.65 31.40
CA THR A 144 -38.71 5.69 31.07
C THR A 144 -38.04 7.06 30.91
N ILE A 145 -36.97 7.34 31.66
CA ILE A 145 -36.20 8.59 31.55
C ILE A 145 -35.62 8.73 30.13
N THR A 146 -34.90 7.72 29.66
CA THR A 146 -34.24 7.77 28.35
C THR A 146 -35.20 7.57 27.18
N LYS A 147 -36.33 6.87 27.39
CA LYS A 147 -37.42 6.82 26.40
C LYS A 147 -38.03 8.19 26.16
N ASN A 148 -38.31 8.95 27.21
CA ASN A 148 -38.96 10.25 27.11
C ASN A 148 -37.97 11.38 26.75
N TYR A 149 -36.72 11.29 27.23
CA TYR A 149 -35.74 12.38 27.17
C TYR A 149 -34.35 11.92 26.70
N SER A 150 -34.24 11.35 25.50
CA SER A 150 -32.96 10.82 24.99
C SER A 150 -31.96 11.87 24.48
N LYS A 151 -32.42 13.05 24.07
CA LYS A 151 -31.56 14.05 23.42
C LYS A 151 -30.77 14.87 24.44
N LYS A 152 -29.47 15.05 24.17
CA LYS A 152 -28.54 15.84 25.00
C LYS A 152 -28.53 15.38 26.48
N LEU A 153 -28.81 14.12 26.79
CA LEU A 153 -28.87 13.61 28.16
C LEU A 153 -27.75 12.60 28.41
N GLY A 154 -27.11 12.70 29.57
CA GLY A 154 -26.25 11.68 30.16
C GLY A 154 -26.68 11.41 31.59
N ILE A 155 -26.34 10.21 32.09
CA ILE A 155 -26.64 9.81 33.46
C ILE A 155 -25.37 9.27 34.09
N LEU A 156 -24.91 9.89 35.18
CA LEU A 156 -23.84 9.39 36.03
C LEU A 156 -24.45 8.65 37.21
N THR A 157 -24.18 7.37 37.29
CA THR A 157 -24.64 6.49 38.36
C THR A 157 -23.46 6.10 39.23
N SER A 158 -23.74 5.43 40.35
CA SER A 158 -22.72 4.74 41.11
C SER A 158 -21.94 3.77 40.23
N SER A 159 -22.62 3.02 39.36
CA SER A 159 -22.00 1.97 38.53
C SER A 159 -21.04 2.48 37.45
N ASN A 160 -21.32 3.62 36.81
CA ASN A 160 -20.53 4.09 35.67
C ASN A 160 -19.50 5.18 36.01
N PHE A 161 -19.65 5.83 37.17
CA PHE A 161 -18.85 6.99 37.54
C PHE A 161 -18.37 6.96 38.97
N PHE A 162 -19.28 6.95 39.95
CA PHE A 162 -18.88 7.22 41.34
C PHE A 162 -18.14 6.05 42.00
N SER A 163 -18.45 4.79 41.69
CA SER A 163 -17.74 3.62 42.24
C SER A 163 -16.25 3.61 41.91
N ASN A 164 -15.87 4.25 40.80
CA ASN A 164 -14.47 4.39 40.36
C ASN A 164 -13.66 5.42 41.18
N LEU A 165 -14.31 6.21 42.06
CA LEU A 165 -13.64 7.20 42.91
C LEU A 165 -12.88 6.52 44.05
N ASP A 166 -11.63 6.17 43.74
CA ASP A 166 -10.66 5.60 44.67
C ASP A 166 -9.90 6.66 45.51
N ILE A 167 -8.93 6.19 46.28
CA ILE A 167 -8.08 7.02 47.15
C ILE A 167 -7.32 8.12 46.39
N LYS A 168 -6.98 7.90 45.12
CA LYS A 168 -6.28 8.91 44.30
C LYS A 168 -7.25 10.02 43.90
N HIS A 169 -8.49 9.67 43.55
CA HIS A 169 -9.52 10.66 43.23
C HIS A 169 -9.86 11.52 44.44
N PHE A 170 -10.10 10.91 45.61
CA PHE A 170 -10.38 11.66 46.84
C PHE A 170 -9.19 12.53 47.28
N LYS A 171 -7.94 12.12 47.00
CA LYS A 171 -6.77 12.98 47.22
C LYS A 171 -6.82 14.25 46.35
N ILE A 172 -7.10 14.10 45.05
CA ILE A 172 -7.24 15.25 44.14
C ILE A 172 -8.39 16.17 44.59
N ILE A 173 -9.53 15.59 44.99
CA ILE A 173 -10.68 16.35 45.49
C ILE A 173 -10.29 17.18 46.72
N LYS A 174 -9.56 16.60 47.67
CA LYS A 174 -9.05 17.31 48.86
C LYS A 174 -8.10 18.44 48.48
N ASP A 175 -7.22 18.22 47.51
CA ASP A 175 -6.32 19.26 47.03
C ASP A 175 -7.12 20.41 46.41
N ILE A 176 -8.16 20.12 45.61
CA ILE A 176 -9.04 21.13 45.00
C ILE A 176 -9.80 21.94 46.06
N ILE A 177 -10.29 21.30 47.13
CA ILE A 177 -10.93 22.00 48.26
C ILE A 177 -9.97 23.01 48.90
N LYS A 178 -8.67 22.68 48.94
CA LYS A 178 -7.59 23.56 49.42
C LYS A 178 -7.11 24.57 48.36
N ASN A 179 -7.87 24.77 47.28
CA ASN A 179 -7.51 25.62 46.13
C ASN A 179 -6.22 25.21 45.41
N ASN A 180 -5.82 23.93 45.54
CA ASN A 180 -4.71 23.36 44.79
C ASN A 180 -5.25 22.47 43.67
N TYR A 181 -4.90 22.75 42.42
CA TYR A 181 -5.40 22.01 41.24
C TYR A 181 -4.29 21.11 40.70
N PRO A 182 -4.10 19.89 41.24
CA PRO A 182 -2.98 19.05 40.84
C PRO A 182 -3.17 18.56 39.40
N ILE A 183 -2.11 18.70 38.60
CA ILE A 183 -2.04 18.07 37.28
C ILE A 183 -1.67 16.59 37.49
N PRO A 184 -2.47 15.63 36.99
CA PRO A 184 -2.12 14.22 37.04
C PRO A 184 -0.75 13.98 36.42
N LYS A 185 0.07 13.16 37.09
CA LYS A 185 1.37 12.77 36.56
C LYS A 185 1.17 11.87 35.33
N ALA A 186 1.83 12.21 34.22
CA ALA A 186 1.81 11.42 33.00
C ALA A 186 2.34 10.00 33.28
N SER A 187 1.69 9.00 32.71
CA SER A 187 2.18 7.63 32.80
C SER A 187 3.47 7.49 31.97
N LEU A 188 4.44 6.73 32.47
CA LEU A 188 5.60 6.36 31.66
C LEU A 188 5.30 5.08 30.89
N PRO A 189 5.62 4.99 29.58
CA PRO A 189 5.42 3.77 28.83
C PRO A 189 6.27 2.65 29.43
N LYS A 190 5.62 1.53 29.78
CA LYS A 190 6.32 0.30 30.20
C LYS A 190 7.23 -0.17 29.07
N PRO A 191 8.31 -0.93 29.35
CA PRO A 191 9.30 -1.17 28.30
C PRO A 191 8.81 -2.07 27.13
N HIS A 192 7.70 -2.83 27.26
CA HIS A 192 7.04 -3.46 26.10
C HIS A 192 6.25 -2.46 25.26
N GLN A 193 5.64 -1.46 25.91
CA GLN A 193 4.91 -0.38 25.22
C GLN A 193 5.90 0.51 24.47
N LYS A 194 7.02 0.89 25.10
CA LYS A 194 8.11 1.64 24.45
C LYS A 194 8.62 0.91 23.19
N ASN A 195 8.92 -0.38 23.32
CA ASN A 195 9.36 -1.20 22.18
C ASN A 195 8.30 -1.27 21.05
N ALA A 196 7.02 -1.45 21.41
CA ALA A 196 5.93 -1.46 20.44
C ALA A 196 5.78 -0.11 19.71
N VAL A 197 5.87 1.00 20.44
CA VAL A 197 5.82 2.36 19.89
C VAL A 197 7.00 2.60 18.96
N GLU A 198 8.25 2.36 19.40
CA GLU A 198 9.46 2.54 18.58
C GLU A 198 9.40 1.75 17.26
N LYS A 199 9.01 0.47 17.33
CA LYS A 199 8.82 -0.37 16.13
C LYS A 199 7.73 0.17 15.22
N THR A 200 6.66 0.71 15.80
CA THR A 200 5.55 1.29 15.05
C THR A 200 5.96 2.59 14.36
N ILE A 201 6.72 3.45 15.03
CA ILE A 201 7.27 4.68 14.43
C ILE A 201 8.24 4.34 13.30
N ASN A 202 9.14 3.37 13.50
CA ASN A 202 10.01 2.88 12.43
C ASN A 202 9.20 2.36 11.23
N HIS A 203 8.17 1.54 11.49
CA HIS A 203 7.34 0.96 10.45
C HIS A 203 6.51 2.01 9.67
N LEU A 204 5.83 2.92 10.37
CA LEU A 204 4.88 3.86 9.77
C LEU A 204 5.55 5.14 9.25
N LYS A 205 6.55 5.68 9.96
CA LYS A 205 7.19 6.96 9.65
C LYS A 205 8.48 6.77 8.86
N ILE A 206 9.38 5.89 9.29
CA ILE A 206 10.70 5.70 8.65
C ILE A 206 10.57 4.88 7.36
N ARG A 207 9.89 3.73 7.43
CA ARG A 207 9.66 2.84 6.26
C ARG A 207 8.44 3.23 5.43
N ASN A 208 7.68 4.21 5.89
CA ASN A 208 6.50 4.76 5.24
C ASN A 208 5.38 3.73 4.92
N PHE A 209 5.29 2.60 5.63
CA PHE A 209 4.16 1.69 5.46
C PHE A 209 2.85 2.34 5.94
N SER A 210 1.74 2.03 5.28
CA SER A 210 0.40 2.58 5.60
C SER A 210 -0.34 1.78 6.67
N ARG A 211 0.02 0.51 6.89
CA ARG A 211 -0.73 -0.42 7.74
C ARG A 211 0.20 -1.33 8.55
N GLY A 212 -0.20 -1.71 9.75
CA GLY A 212 0.46 -2.79 10.48
C GLY A 212 -0.27 -3.22 11.76
N LYS A 213 0.12 -4.41 12.25
CA LYS A 213 -0.54 -5.10 13.37
C LYS A 213 0.34 -5.14 14.61
N ILE A 214 -0.26 -5.01 15.79
CA ILE A 214 0.35 -5.26 17.10
C ILE A 214 -0.48 -6.29 17.84
N ILE A 215 0.16 -7.41 18.21
CA ILE A 215 -0.47 -8.52 18.92
C ILE A 215 0.03 -8.57 20.35
N HIS A 216 -0.75 -8.07 21.30
CA HIS A 216 -0.36 -8.00 22.72
C HIS A 216 -1.47 -8.58 23.60
N PRO A 217 -1.15 -9.30 24.68
CA PRO A 217 -2.15 -9.95 25.51
C PRO A 217 -3.08 -8.94 26.18
N CYS A 218 -4.26 -9.40 26.62
CA CYS A 218 -5.17 -8.61 27.45
C CYS A 218 -4.45 -8.09 28.70
N GLY A 219 -4.69 -6.84 29.10
CA GLY A 219 -4.02 -6.21 30.26
C GLY A 219 -2.62 -5.61 29.97
N SER A 220 -2.08 -5.77 28.77
CA SER A 220 -0.80 -5.14 28.35
C SER A 220 -0.84 -3.60 28.21
N GLY A 221 -2.04 -3.00 28.21
CA GLY A 221 -2.24 -1.57 27.98
C GLY A 221 -2.25 -1.17 26.50
N LYS A 222 -3.01 -1.90 25.66
CA LYS A 222 -3.15 -1.60 24.21
C LYS A 222 -3.65 -0.18 23.95
N SER A 223 -4.62 0.31 24.71
CA SER A 223 -5.15 1.68 24.57
C SER A 223 -4.08 2.75 24.84
N LEU A 224 -3.18 2.50 25.80
CA LEU A 224 -2.00 3.36 26.06
C LEU A 224 -0.99 3.31 24.90
N ILE A 225 -0.74 2.13 24.34
CA ILE A 225 0.11 1.99 23.14
C ILE A 225 -0.44 2.87 22.00
N GLY A 226 -1.76 2.83 21.76
CA GLY A 226 -2.42 3.71 20.79
C GLY A 226 -2.18 5.20 21.05
N PHE A 227 -2.32 5.63 22.31
CA PHE A 227 -2.04 7.02 22.70
C PHE A 227 -0.58 7.42 22.49
N TRP A 228 0.37 6.55 22.87
CA TRP A 228 1.79 6.83 22.69
C TRP A 228 2.19 6.89 21.21
N ILE A 229 1.64 6.03 20.36
CA ILE A 229 1.81 6.11 18.90
C ILE A 229 1.30 7.46 18.37
N PHE A 230 0.11 7.88 18.81
CA PHE A 230 -0.45 9.20 18.46
C PHE A 230 0.46 10.35 18.88
N LYS A 231 0.97 10.31 20.12
CA LYS A 231 1.87 11.35 20.66
C LYS A 231 3.16 11.44 19.84
N GLU A 232 3.82 10.31 19.59
CA GLU A 232 5.10 10.23 18.87
C GLU A 232 4.97 10.54 17.37
N LEU A 233 3.85 10.18 16.73
CA LEU A 233 3.59 10.55 15.34
C LEU A 233 3.25 12.05 15.20
N ASN A 234 2.84 12.73 16.28
CA ASN A 234 2.46 14.14 16.31
C ASN A 234 1.42 14.49 15.21
N VAL A 235 0.35 13.68 15.13
CA VAL A 235 -0.69 13.82 14.10
C VAL A 235 -1.90 14.63 14.59
N LYS A 236 -2.66 15.21 13.65
CA LYS A 236 -3.77 16.12 13.96
C LYS A 236 -5.12 15.41 14.06
N ASN A 237 -5.49 14.59 13.07
CA ASN A 237 -6.80 13.92 13.02
C ASN A 237 -6.64 12.41 13.26
N VAL A 238 -7.30 11.89 14.29
CA VAL A 238 -7.23 10.47 14.69
C VAL A 238 -8.62 9.86 14.69
N LEU A 239 -8.74 8.66 14.12
CA LEU A 239 -9.91 7.80 14.26
C LEU A 239 -9.56 6.62 15.16
N ILE A 240 -10.35 6.39 16.20
CA ILE A 240 -10.25 5.20 17.05
C ILE A 240 -11.53 4.40 16.90
N SER A 241 -11.40 3.14 16.50
CA SER A 241 -12.54 2.23 16.31
C SER A 241 -12.45 1.07 17.30
N VAL A 242 -13.55 0.81 17.99
CA VAL A 242 -13.68 -0.23 19.03
C VAL A 242 -14.97 -1.04 18.82
N PRO A 243 -15.13 -2.25 19.40
CA PRO A 243 -16.32 -3.06 19.18
C PRO A 243 -17.55 -2.66 20.00
N SER A 244 -17.38 -2.10 21.20
CA SER A 244 -18.48 -1.85 22.16
C SER A 244 -18.41 -0.48 22.83
N LEU A 245 -19.55 -0.01 23.38
CA LEU A 245 -19.63 1.26 24.12
C LEU A 245 -18.78 1.27 25.40
N ALA A 246 -18.66 0.13 26.10
CA ALA A 246 -17.77 -0.01 27.25
C ALA A 246 -16.32 0.34 26.89
N LEU A 247 -15.85 -0.14 25.73
CA LEU A 247 -14.50 0.16 25.24
C LEU A 247 -14.36 1.60 24.72
N VAL A 248 -15.43 2.22 24.24
CA VAL A 248 -15.44 3.66 23.92
C VAL A 248 -15.13 4.47 25.18
N ARG A 249 -15.84 4.18 26.28
CA ARG A 249 -15.62 4.84 27.57
C ARG A 249 -14.21 4.62 28.08
N GLN A 250 -13.76 3.37 28.15
CA GLN A 250 -12.42 3.01 28.61
C GLN A 250 -11.32 3.70 27.79
N THR A 251 -11.49 3.76 26.46
CA THR A 251 -10.54 4.43 25.58
C THR A 251 -10.50 5.94 25.86
N LEU A 252 -11.68 6.56 26.01
CA LEU A 252 -11.78 7.99 26.33
C LEU A 252 -11.15 8.31 27.68
N ASP A 253 -11.40 7.52 28.72
CA ASP A 253 -10.80 7.70 30.06
C ASP A 253 -9.26 7.69 29.99
N VAL A 254 -8.69 6.71 29.28
CA VAL A 254 -7.23 6.60 29.08
C VAL A 254 -6.69 7.79 28.30
N TRP A 255 -7.31 8.13 27.16
CA TRP A 255 -6.79 9.17 26.27
C TRP A 255 -6.97 10.57 26.85
N ALA A 256 -8.08 10.88 27.50
CA ALA A 256 -8.32 12.18 28.14
C ALA A 256 -7.35 12.40 29.31
N LYS A 257 -7.17 11.38 30.16
CA LYS A 257 -6.20 11.44 31.26
C LYS A 257 -4.79 11.68 30.75
N GLU A 258 -4.32 10.87 29.79
CA GLU A 258 -2.96 11.00 29.30
C GLU A 258 -2.76 12.28 28.48
N ALA A 259 -3.76 12.74 27.72
CA ALA A 259 -3.69 14.03 27.02
C ALA A 259 -3.52 15.18 28.02
N PHE A 260 -4.34 15.22 29.07
CA PHE A 260 -4.27 16.23 30.12
C PHE A 260 -2.91 16.18 30.85
N ALA A 261 -2.47 14.99 31.26
CA ALA A 261 -1.21 14.80 31.96
C ALA A 261 0.03 15.14 31.11
N ASN A 262 -0.04 14.92 29.80
CA ASN A 262 1.04 15.26 28.85
C ASN A 262 0.89 16.67 28.25
N LYS A 263 -0.08 17.49 28.73
CA LYS A 263 -0.37 18.84 28.22
C LYS A 263 -0.62 18.88 26.70
N ILE A 264 -1.30 17.86 26.18
CA ILE A 264 -1.68 17.76 24.78
C ILE A 264 -3.13 18.26 24.66
N ASP A 265 -3.32 19.37 23.96
CA ASP A 265 -4.65 19.93 23.73
C ASP A 265 -5.39 19.10 22.66
N ILE A 266 -6.37 18.32 23.13
CA ILE A 266 -7.24 17.50 22.29
C ILE A 266 -8.66 18.05 22.30
N ASP A 267 -9.34 17.94 21.17
CA ASP A 267 -10.79 17.98 21.09
C ASP A 267 -11.26 16.60 20.63
N TRP A 268 -12.37 16.12 21.17
CA TRP A 268 -12.87 14.78 20.89
C TRP A 268 -14.37 14.75 20.64
N ILE A 269 -14.81 13.77 19.86
CA ILE A 269 -16.23 13.47 19.62
C ILE A 269 -16.43 11.95 19.67
N LEU A 270 -17.54 11.52 20.27
CA LEU A 270 -17.97 10.12 20.30
C LEU A 270 -19.05 9.91 19.25
N VAL A 271 -18.87 8.89 18.41
CA VAL A 271 -19.81 8.56 17.34
C VAL A 271 -20.31 7.13 17.51
N CYS A 272 -21.45 6.98 18.18
CA CYS A 272 -22.00 5.69 18.57
C CYS A 272 -23.54 5.72 18.59
N SER A 273 -24.20 4.57 18.43
CA SER A 273 -25.67 4.43 18.50
C SER A 273 -26.09 3.28 19.42
N ASP A 274 -27.25 3.42 20.08
CA ASP A 274 -27.84 2.35 20.91
C ASP A 274 -28.48 1.21 20.11
N ARG A 275 -28.91 1.50 18.86
CA ARG A 275 -29.81 0.64 18.07
C ARG A 275 -29.19 -0.69 17.61
N GLU A 276 -27.88 -0.88 17.74
CA GLU A 276 -27.15 -1.98 17.08
C GLU A 276 -26.43 -2.93 18.05
N ILE A 277 -26.66 -2.78 19.37
CA ILE A 277 -25.85 -3.43 20.43
C ILE A 277 -26.42 -4.79 20.91
N GLY A 278 -27.68 -5.12 20.56
CA GLY A 278 -28.40 -6.27 21.12
C GLY A 278 -28.15 -7.66 20.50
N LEU A 279 -27.20 -7.82 19.56
CA LEU A 279 -27.05 -9.06 18.77
C LEU A 279 -25.94 -10.02 19.24
N GLN A 280 -25.13 -9.70 20.26
CA GLN A 280 -23.89 -10.45 20.56
C GLN A 280 -23.67 -10.90 22.01
N ASP A 281 -24.71 -10.97 22.87
CA ASP A 281 -24.59 -11.40 24.28
C ASP A 281 -23.54 -10.57 25.09
N GLU A 282 -23.14 -9.39 24.60
CA GLU A 282 -22.20 -8.48 25.27
C GLU A 282 -22.92 -7.67 26.38
N LEU A 283 -22.16 -7.10 27.32
CA LEU A 283 -22.71 -6.32 28.42
C LEU A 283 -23.42 -5.07 27.89
N LEU A 284 -24.69 -4.90 28.27
CA LEU A 284 -25.59 -3.89 27.72
C LEU A 284 -25.33 -2.53 28.35
N VAL A 285 -24.60 -1.69 27.60
CA VAL A 285 -24.33 -0.29 27.90
C VAL A 285 -25.16 0.56 26.95
N HIS A 286 -25.81 1.60 27.46
CA HIS A 286 -26.50 2.60 26.66
C HIS A 286 -25.67 3.87 26.46
N THR A 287 -26.03 4.68 25.47
CA THR A 287 -25.40 5.98 25.21
C THR A 287 -25.47 6.92 26.42
N ALA A 288 -26.59 6.92 27.14
CA ALA A 288 -26.78 7.73 28.36
C ALA A 288 -25.81 7.33 29.49
N ASP A 289 -25.43 6.05 29.58
CA ASP A 289 -24.47 5.53 30.58
C ASP A 289 -23.06 6.08 30.41
N LEU A 290 -22.71 6.64 29.23
CA LEU A 290 -21.38 7.21 29.04
C LEU A 290 -21.19 8.53 29.80
N GLY A 291 -22.29 9.19 30.17
CA GLY A 291 -22.27 10.46 30.90
C GLY A 291 -21.64 11.63 30.15
N VAL A 292 -21.54 11.53 28.82
CA VAL A 292 -20.95 12.54 27.92
C VAL A 292 -21.71 12.58 26.60
N SER A 293 -21.63 13.71 25.90
CA SER A 293 -22.32 13.89 24.62
C SER A 293 -21.85 12.91 23.55
N ILE A 294 -22.81 12.25 22.89
CA ILE A 294 -22.59 11.35 21.76
C ILE A 294 -23.38 11.88 20.57
N ASP A 295 -22.81 11.74 19.38
CA ASP A 295 -23.45 12.17 18.14
C ASP A 295 -23.52 11.05 17.11
N THR A 296 -24.64 10.98 16.39
CA THR A 296 -24.83 10.08 15.25
C THR A 296 -25.07 10.84 13.95
N ASN A 297 -25.07 12.17 14.00
CA ASN A 297 -25.30 13.02 12.84
C ASN A 297 -23.98 13.29 12.08
N PRO A 298 -23.86 12.88 10.81
CA PRO A 298 -22.69 13.17 9.98
C PRO A 298 -22.34 14.66 9.90
N GLU A 299 -23.31 15.58 9.96
CA GLU A 299 -23.05 17.02 9.94
C GLU A 299 -22.25 17.52 11.14
N LYS A 300 -22.54 16.99 12.32
CA LYS A 300 -21.80 17.37 13.53
C LYS A 300 -20.37 16.83 13.50
N VAL A 301 -20.19 15.60 13.02
CA VAL A 301 -18.86 15.00 12.81
C VAL A 301 -18.07 15.80 11.78
N PHE A 302 -18.70 16.17 10.67
CA PHE A 302 -18.11 17.03 9.64
C PHE A 302 -17.72 18.40 10.19
N SER A 303 -18.62 19.05 10.94
CA SER A 303 -18.38 20.35 11.56
C SER A 303 -17.21 20.28 12.55
N PHE A 304 -17.18 19.27 13.41
CA PHE A 304 -16.08 18.99 14.34
C PHE A 304 -14.73 18.85 13.60
N LEU A 305 -14.68 18.00 12.57
CA LEU A 305 -13.48 17.80 11.75
C LEU A 305 -13.09 19.03 10.93
N SER A 306 -14.02 19.93 10.64
CA SER A 306 -13.77 21.17 9.88
C SER A 306 -13.36 22.37 10.73
N LYS A 307 -13.59 22.37 12.05
CA LYS A 307 -13.19 23.47 12.97
C LYS A 307 -11.72 23.86 12.79
N ASN A 308 -11.42 25.10 12.43
CA ASN A 308 -10.04 25.55 12.26
C ASN A 308 -9.43 25.95 13.61
N ASN A 309 -9.00 24.96 14.39
CA ASN A 309 -8.29 25.18 15.65
C ASN A 309 -6.94 24.43 15.68
N LYS A 310 -6.09 24.81 16.64
CA LYS A 310 -4.78 24.18 16.89
C LYS A 310 -4.90 22.82 17.60
N LYS A 311 -6.09 22.48 18.12
CA LYS A 311 -6.33 21.24 18.87
C LYS A 311 -6.20 20.01 17.98
N ARG A 312 -5.74 18.90 18.55
CA ARG A 312 -5.73 17.59 17.89
C ARG A 312 -7.12 16.98 18.00
N LYS A 313 -7.66 16.46 16.91
CA LYS A 313 -9.05 15.99 16.79
C LYS A 313 -9.12 14.48 16.88
N ILE A 314 -9.82 13.99 17.90
CA ILE A 314 -9.96 12.56 18.16
C ILE A 314 -11.42 12.16 17.94
N VAL A 315 -11.66 11.25 16.99
CA VAL A 315 -12.97 10.64 16.78
C VAL A 315 -12.91 9.23 17.35
N ILE A 316 -13.75 8.92 18.34
CA ILE A 316 -13.89 7.57 18.88
C ILE A 316 -15.25 7.02 18.43
N THR A 317 -15.24 5.88 17.77
CA THR A 317 -16.45 5.27 17.18
C THR A 317 -16.53 3.80 17.53
N THR A 318 -17.75 3.27 17.62
CA THR A 318 -17.92 1.82 17.47
C THR A 318 -17.74 1.44 16.01
N TYR A 319 -17.35 0.18 15.73
CA TYR A 319 -17.31 -0.34 14.37
C TYR A 319 -18.66 -0.20 13.64
N HIS A 320 -19.76 -0.35 14.38
CA HIS A 320 -21.14 -0.16 13.93
C HIS A 320 -21.39 1.22 13.32
N SER A 321 -20.88 2.26 13.98
CA SER A 321 -21.08 3.65 13.56
C SER A 321 -20.11 4.13 12.47
N GLY A 322 -19.30 3.23 11.89
CA GLY A 322 -18.34 3.58 10.84
C GLY A 322 -18.96 4.21 9.58
N LYS A 323 -20.24 3.92 9.28
CA LYS A 323 -20.97 4.56 8.17
C LYS A 323 -21.19 6.06 8.38
N VAL A 324 -21.45 6.49 9.61
CA VAL A 324 -21.61 7.91 9.97
C VAL A 324 -20.30 8.65 9.71
N ILE A 325 -19.17 8.04 10.07
CA ILE A 325 -17.83 8.59 9.80
C ILE A 325 -17.58 8.71 8.30
N ALA A 326 -17.91 7.68 7.51
CA ALA A 326 -17.75 7.73 6.06
C ALA A 326 -18.61 8.81 5.39
N GLN A 327 -19.86 8.99 5.83
CA GLN A 327 -20.73 10.05 5.33
C GLN A 327 -20.15 11.44 5.62
N ALA A 328 -19.64 11.65 6.84
CA ALA A 328 -19.00 12.91 7.22
C ALA A 328 -17.70 13.15 6.42
N ALA A 329 -16.88 12.10 6.23
CA ALA A 329 -15.61 12.19 5.53
C ALA A 329 -15.78 12.52 4.03
N LYS A 330 -16.80 11.96 3.37
CA LYS A 330 -17.04 12.15 1.93
C LYS A 330 -17.33 13.59 1.52
N ARG A 331 -17.95 14.41 2.38
CA ARG A 331 -18.42 15.76 2.01
C ARG A 331 -17.34 16.73 1.53
N LYS A 332 -16.13 16.68 2.09
CA LYS A 332 -14.98 17.49 1.64
C LYS A 332 -13.69 16.67 1.50
N LYS A 333 -13.79 15.35 1.29
CA LYS A 333 -12.65 14.42 1.32
C LYS A 333 -11.80 14.62 2.59
N LEU A 334 -12.46 14.70 3.74
CA LEU A 334 -11.77 14.80 5.01
C LEU A 334 -11.05 13.47 5.28
N SER A 335 -9.77 13.53 5.61
CA SER A 335 -8.94 12.37 5.88
C SER A 335 -8.43 12.35 7.33
N PHE A 336 -8.14 11.14 7.80
CA PHE A 336 -7.50 10.93 9.09
C PHE A 336 -6.02 10.61 8.89
N ASN A 337 -5.17 11.15 9.75
CA ASN A 337 -3.74 10.85 9.69
C ASN A 337 -3.45 9.46 10.28
N LEU A 338 -4.18 9.08 11.33
CA LEU A 338 -3.99 7.84 12.07
C LEU A 338 -5.33 7.18 12.40
N GLY A 339 -5.44 5.89 12.12
CA GLY A 339 -6.52 5.03 12.56
C GLY A 339 -6.01 3.99 13.56
N ILE A 340 -6.59 3.95 14.75
CA ILE A 340 -6.35 2.91 15.75
C ILE A 340 -7.57 1.97 15.77
N PHE A 341 -7.35 0.70 15.47
CA PHE A 341 -8.39 -0.32 15.38
C PHE A 341 -8.17 -1.31 16.52
N ASP A 342 -8.93 -1.19 17.61
CA ASP A 342 -8.80 -2.07 18.76
C ASP A 342 -9.73 -3.28 18.66
N GLU A 343 -9.30 -4.41 19.23
CA GLU A 343 -9.91 -5.73 19.03
C GLU A 343 -10.13 -6.05 17.53
N ALA A 344 -9.12 -5.75 16.71
CA ALA A 344 -9.16 -5.88 15.25
C ALA A 344 -9.47 -7.30 14.73
N HIS A 345 -9.40 -8.33 15.58
CA HIS A 345 -9.84 -9.68 15.21
C HIS A 345 -11.37 -9.76 14.94
N LYS A 346 -12.17 -8.80 15.43
CA LYS A 346 -13.60 -8.67 15.14
C LYS A 346 -13.90 -8.16 13.73
N THR A 347 -12.92 -7.53 13.07
CA THR A 347 -13.09 -6.99 11.70
C THR A 347 -12.89 -8.05 10.60
N VAL A 348 -12.58 -9.29 10.99
CA VAL A 348 -12.44 -10.45 10.11
C VAL A 348 -13.81 -11.02 9.75
N GLY A 349 -14.05 -11.26 8.46
CA GLY A 349 -15.33 -11.73 7.94
C GLY A 349 -15.61 -11.18 6.54
N LYS A 350 -16.85 -11.33 6.06
CA LYS A 350 -17.27 -10.83 4.73
C LYS A 350 -16.97 -9.34 4.58
N LYS A 351 -16.49 -8.91 3.41
CA LYS A 351 -16.11 -7.50 3.14
C LYS A 351 -17.26 -6.48 3.29
N ASN A 352 -18.50 -6.94 3.14
CA ASN A 352 -19.70 -6.09 3.24
C ASN A 352 -20.33 -6.05 4.64
N LYS A 353 -19.69 -6.66 5.65
CA LYS A 353 -20.18 -6.57 7.04
C LYS A 353 -19.81 -5.23 7.66
N VAL A 354 -20.60 -4.84 8.65
CA VAL A 354 -20.44 -3.57 9.36
C VAL A 354 -19.05 -3.44 10.01
N PHE A 355 -18.54 -4.51 10.64
CA PHE A 355 -17.23 -4.51 11.31
C PHE A 355 -16.03 -4.36 10.37
N SER A 356 -16.16 -4.73 9.09
CA SER A 356 -15.08 -4.62 8.11
C SER A 356 -15.11 -3.31 7.32
N PHE A 357 -16.17 -2.52 7.47
CA PHE A 357 -16.44 -1.33 6.67
C PHE A 357 -15.30 -0.28 6.71
N LEU A 358 -14.72 -0.03 7.90
CA LEU A 358 -13.65 0.95 8.07
C LEU A 358 -12.26 0.47 7.59
N LEU A 359 -12.14 -0.79 7.14
CA LEU A 359 -10.88 -1.34 6.62
C LEU A 359 -10.54 -0.81 5.22
N GLU A 360 -11.56 -0.48 4.42
CA GLU A 360 -11.41 -0.08 3.02
C GLU A 360 -11.19 1.43 2.89
N ASP A 361 -10.13 1.82 2.16
CA ASP A 361 -9.79 3.23 1.91
C ASP A 361 -10.89 4.00 1.15
N LYS A 362 -11.69 3.30 0.34
CA LYS A 362 -12.82 3.89 -0.40
C LYS A 362 -13.93 4.43 0.52
N ASN A 363 -14.02 3.92 1.76
CA ASN A 363 -15.05 4.30 2.71
C ASN A 363 -14.59 5.49 3.57
N VAL A 364 -13.38 5.42 4.11
CA VAL A 364 -12.73 6.49 4.88
C VAL A 364 -11.24 6.50 4.56
N GLU A 365 -10.73 7.65 4.12
CA GLU A 365 -9.30 7.83 3.86
C GLU A 365 -8.53 7.98 5.18
N ILE A 366 -7.63 7.04 5.46
CA ILE A 366 -6.80 7.03 6.66
C ILE A 366 -5.35 6.76 6.26
N SER A 367 -4.45 7.72 6.46
CA SER A 367 -3.07 7.63 5.98
C SER A 367 -2.28 6.49 6.62
N LYS A 368 -2.45 6.27 7.92
CA LYS A 368 -1.77 5.21 8.70
C LYS A 368 -2.78 4.45 9.55
N ARG A 369 -2.77 3.11 9.49
CA ARG A 369 -3.64 2.24 10.31
C ARG A 369 -2.82 1.30 11.19
N VAL A 370 -3.15 1.28 12.47
CA VAL A 370 -2.60 0.34 13.45
C VAL A 370 -3.71 -0.53 13.98
N PHE A 371 -3.55 -1.83 13.81
CA PHE A 371 -4.49 -2.85 14.29
C PHE A 371 -3.96 -3.44 15.59
N LEU A 372 -4.72 -3.27 16.68
CA LEU A 372 -4.40 -3.79 18.01
C LEU A 372 -5.31 -4.98 18.30
N THR A 373 -4.74 -6.10 18.75
CA THR A 373 -5.52 -7.27 19.18
C THR A 373 -4.71 -8.13 20.14
N ALA A 374 -5.38 -8.98 20.92
CA ALA A 374 -4.71 -10.05 21.68
C ALA A 374 -4.44 -11.30 20.84
N THR A 375 -5.30 -11.57 19.87
CA THR A 375 -5.28 -12.79 19.06
C THR A 375 -5.52 -12.45 17.60
N GLU A 376 -4.83 -13.12 16.69
CA GLU A 376 -5.16 -13.03 15.27
C GLU A 376 -6.30 -13.97 14.90
N ARG A 377 -7.21 -13.50 14.06
CA ARG A 377 -8.23 -14.34 13.44
C ARG A 377 -7.90 -14.55 11.97
N VAL A 378 -7.70 -15.81 11.60
CA VAL A 378 -7.43 -16.22 10.22
C VAL A 378 -8.65 -16.94 9.67
N PHE A 379 -9.14 -16.50 8.51
CA PHE A 379 -10.22 -17.15 7.79
C PHE A 379 -9.65 -18.11 6.74
N LYS A 380 -10.10 -19.37 6.78
CA LYS A 380 -9.74 -20.37 5.76
C LYS A 380 -10.89 -20.43 4.73
N GLY A 381 -10.76 -19.70 3.63
CA GLY A 381 -11.75 -19.63 2.56
C GLY A 381 -11.32 -18.69 1.43
N ASN A 382 -12.24 -18.34 0.52
CA ASN A 382 -11.93 -17.45 -0.61
C ASN A 382 -11.56 -16.04 -0.12
N SER A 383 -10.32 -15.61 -0.36
CA SER A 383 -9.78 -14.30 0.06
C SER A 383 -10.41 -13.11 -0.66
N GLU A 384 -11.10 -13.33 -1.77
CA GLU A 384 -11.76 -12.25 -2.52
C GLU A 384 -13.01 -11.73 -1.80
N GLU A 385 -13.74 -12.60 -1.08
CA GLU A 385 -14.98 -12.25 -0.39
C GLU A 385 -14.83 -11.93 1.11
N TYR A 386 -13.73 -12.40 1.72
CA TYR A 386 -13.52 -12.34 3.17
C TYR A 386 -12.19 -11.66 3.52
N PHE A 387 -12.23 -10.80 4.54
CA PHE A 387 -11.02 -10.30 5.18
C PHE A 387 -10.47 -11.34 6.16
N SER A 388 -9.14 -11.45 6.21
CA SER A 388 -8.39 -12.32 7.12
C SER A 388 -7.13 -11.59 7.60
N MET A 389 -6.75 -11.76 8.87
CA MET A 389 -5.63 -10.99 9.44
C MET A 389 -4.26 -11.38 8.86
N ASP A 390 -4.11 -12.53 8.22
CA ASP A 390 -2.89 -12.93 7.52
C ASP A 390 -2.70 -12.23 6.16
N ASN A 391 -3.71 -11.47 5.68
CA ASN A 391 -3.56 -10.62 4.51
C ASN A 391 -2.85 -9.29 4.85
N GLU A 392 -1.58 -9.18 4.43
CA GLU A 392 -0.75 -7.99 4.62
C GLU A 392 -1.28 -6.74 3.88
N GLU A 393 -2.06 -6.87 2.80
CA GLU A 393 -2.63 -5.71 2.11
C GLU A 393 -3.72 -5.04 2.96
N THR A 394 -4.52 -5.83 3.66
CA THR A 394 -5.64 -5.32 4.48
C THR A 394 -5.16 -4.86 5.85
N TYR A 395 -4.34 -5.66 6.53
CA TYR A 395 -3.96 -5.42 7.92
C TYR A 395 -2.52 -4.95 8.09
N GLY A 396 -1.70 -5.01 7.04
CA GLY A 396 -0.27 -4.70 7.12
C GLY A 396 0.55 -5.81 7.80
N LYS A 397 1.86 -5.58 7.88
CA LYS A 397 2.80 -6.52 8.50
C LYS A 397 2.64 -6.54 10.03
N LEU A 398 3.02 -7.65 10.64
CA LEU A 398 3.21 -7.72 12.10
C LEU A 398 4.36 -6.79 12.51
N ILE A 399 4.05 -5.74 13.27
CA ILE A 399 5.01 -4.76 13.78
C ILE A 399 5.64 -5.29 15.07
N ASN A 400 4.80 -5.72 16.01
CA ASN A 400 5.26 -6.23 17.29
C ASN A 400 4.27 -7.24 17.88
N GLN A 401 4.81 -8.25 18.56
CA GLN A 401 4.07 -9.26 19.29
C GLN A 401 4.66 -9.44 20.68
N VAL A 402 3.79 -9.65 21.67
CA VAL A 402 4.14 -10.13 23.01
C VAL A 402 3.32 -11.40 23.24
N THR A 403 3.98 -12.53 23.45
CA THR A 403 3.32 -13.82 23.77
C THR A 403 2.95 -13.90 25.25
N PHE A 404 2.14 -14.89 25.66
CA PHE A 404 1.83 -15.11 27.08
C PHE A 404 3.11 -15.43 27.85
N ASN A 405 3.95 -16.32 27.31
CA ASN A 405 5.23 -16.64 27.93
C ASN A 405 6.08 -15.38 28.17
N GLN A 406 6.26 -14.55 27.14
CA GLN A 406 7.01 -13.29 27.26
C GLN A 406 6.39 -12.32 28.27
N ALA A 407 5.07 -12.29 28.40
CA ALA A 407 4.37 -11.44 29.36
C ALA A 407 4.55 -11.91 30.81
N ILE A 408 4.68 -13.22 31.03
CA ILE A 408 4.85 -13.86 32.34
C ILE A 408 6.32 -13.83 32.80
N GLU A 409 7.26 -14.12 31.89
CA GLU A 409 8.70 -14.18 32.21
C GLU A 409 9.33 -12.81 32.43
N ARG A 410 8.80 -11.77 31.79
CA ARG A 410 9.36 -10.42 31.86
C ARG A 410 9.40 -9.88 33.30
N ARG A 411 10.34 -8.97 33.57
CA ARG A 411 10.41 -8.17 34.79
C ARG A 411 10.34 -6.66 34.46
N PRO A 412 9.38 -5.90 35.04
CA PRO A 412 8.23 -6.39 35.81
C PRO A 412 7.29 -7.25 34.95
N ARG A 413 6.57 -8.18 35.59
CA ARG A 413 5.59 -9.06 34.93
C ARG A 413 4.47 -8.23 34.31
N LEU A 414 3.85 -8.75 33.25
CA LEU A 414 2.64 -8.21 32.65
C LEU A 414 1.41 -9.08 32.93
N LEU A 415 1.62 -10.37 33.11
CA LEU A 415 0.60 -11.36 33.48
C LEU A 415 1.11 -12.21 34.64
N SER A 416 0.19 -12.70 35.46
CA SER A 416 0.43 -13.79 36.41
C SER A 416 0.69 -15.09 35.65
N ASP A 417 1.50 -15.98 36.22
CA ASP A 417 1.65 -17.33 35.64
C ASP A 417 0.33 -18.10 35.78
N TYR A 418 0.19 -19.26 35.16
CA TYR A 418 -1.06 -20.01 35.23
C TYR A 418 -0.89 -21.53 35.27
N LYS A 419 -1.93 -22.20 35.79
CA LYS A 419 -2.09 -23.66 35.74
C LYS A 419 -3.42 -24.02 35.10
N ILE A 420 -3.39 -25.02 34.22
CA ILE A 420 -4.60 -25.67 33.69
C ILE A 420 -4.92 -26.81 34.65
N VAL A 421 -6.05 -26.72 35.32
CA VAL A 421 -6.51 -27.74 36.27
C VAL A 421 -7.72 -28.42 35.68
N THR A 422 -7.70 -29.74 35.68
CA THR A 422 -8.85 -30.55 35.29
C THR A 422 -9.16 -31.55 36.38
N ALA A 423 -10.45 -31.77 36.64
CA ALA A 423 -10.90 -32.81 37.54
C ALA A 423 -11.67 -33.84 36.72
N ILE A 424 -11.27 -35.10 36.87
CA ILE A 424 -12.03 -36.22 36.33
C ILE A 424 -13.22 -36.46 37.24
N VAL A 425 -14.41 -36.51 36.63
CA VAL A 425 -15.67 -36.81 37.29
C VAL A 425 -16.32 -37.99 36.56
N THR A 426 -16.63 -39.06 37.29
CA THR A 426 -17.27 -40.24 36.70
C THR A 426 -18.79 -40.06 36.63
N GLU A 427 -19.45 -40.76 35.70
CA GLU A 427 -20.91 -40.83 35.65
C GLU A 427 -21.52 -41.39 36.96
N SER A 428 -20.80 -42.25 37.70
CA SER A 428 -21.26 -42.71 39.02
C SER A 428 -21.27 -41.59 40.06
N GLU A 429 -20.27 -40.71 40.07
CA GLU A 429 -20.25 -39.53 40.94
C GLU A 429 -21.37 -38.55 40.57
N ILE A 430 -21.62 -38.35 39.28
CA ILE A 430 -22.72 -37.51 38.79
C ILE A 430 -24.07 -38.10 39.23
N ARG A 431 -24.29 -39.41 39.07
CA ARG A 431 -25.51 -40.10 39.51
C ARG A 431 -25.71 -40.04 41.02
N ASN A 432 -24.64 -40.20 41.81
CA ASN A 432 -24.72 -40.07 43.26
C ASN A 432 -25.09 -38.64 43.67
N PHE A 433 -24.48 -37.64 43.03
CA PHE A 433 -24.85 -36.24 43.25
C PHE A 433 -26.31 -35.97 42.87
N LEU A 434 -26.79 -36.53 41.75
CA LEU A 434 -28.20 -36.44 41.32
C LEU A 434 -29.16 -37.11 42.30
N ARG A 435 -28.80 -38.27 42.86
CA ARG A 435 -29.61 -38.97 43.87
C ARG A 435 -29.79 -38.13 45.13
N ILE A 436 -28.71 -37.57 45.66
CA ILE A 436 -28.75 -36.67 46.83
C ILE A 436 -29.65 -35.46 46.52
N ASN A 437 -29.51 -34.86 45.33
CA ASN A 437 -30.39 -33.75 44.91
C ASN A 437 -31.86 -34.16 44.80
N ARG A 438 -32.19 -35.32 44.19
CA ARG A 438 -33.58 -35.79 44.05
C ARG A 438 -34.24 -36.05 45.40
N SER A 439 -33.51 -36.62 46.36
CA SER A 439 -34.01 -36.82 47.72
C SER A 439 -34.35 -35.49 48.42
N LEU A 440 -33.63 -34.41 48.12
CA LEU A 440 -33.92 -33.06 48.63
C LEU A 440 -35.06 -32.37 47.86
N ASN A 441 -35.19 -32.62 46.56
CA ASN A 441 -36.27 -32.07 45.71
C ASN A 441 -37.65 -32.64 46.05
N ALA A 442 -37.75 -33.82 46.68
CA ALA A 442 -39.01 -34.38 47.15
C ALA A 442 -39.72 -33.47 48.20
N GLN A 443 -39.00 -32.49 48.78
CA GLN A 443 -39.53 -31.53 49.74
C GLN A 443 -39.81 -30.12 49.18
N ASN A 444 -39.45 -29.80 47.91
CA ASN A 444 -39.71 -28.49 47.30
C ASN A 444 -39.72 -28.54 45.75
N LYS A 445 -40.72 -27.88 45.14
CA LYS A 445 -41.08 -27.81 43.71
C LYS A 445 -39.91 -27.91 42.69
N GLU A 446 -40.05 -28.89 41.79
CA GLU A 446 -39.58 -29.01 40.40
C GLU A 446 -38.23 -28.35 40.01
N LEU A 447 -37.14 -29.12 40.15
CA LEU A 447 -35.97 -28.97 39.28
C LEU A 447 -36.05 -30.03 38.20
N ASN A 448 -36.38 -29.63 36.98
CA ASN A 448 -36.33 -30.49 35.81
C ASN A 448 -34.86 -30.65 35.40
N ILE A 449 -34.15 -31.60 36.04
CA ILE A 449 -32.74 -31.92 35.76
C ILE A 449 -32.69 -32.91 34.59
N GLU A 450 -33.26 -32.51 33.46
CA GLU A 450 -32.88 -33.09 32.18
C GLU A 450 -31.92 -32.10 31.52
N GLU A 451 -30.69 -32.57 31.26
CA GLU A 451 -29.56 -31.91 30.56
C GLU A 451 -28.52 -31.14 31.40
N ASP A 452 -27.49 -31.85 31.89
CA ASP A 452 -26.11 -31.82 31.37
C ASP A 452 -25.10 -32.30 32.42
N SER A 453 -24.51 -33.49 32.21
CA SER A 453 -23.42 -34.06 33.02
C SER A 453 -22.26 -33.06 33.24
N SER A 454 -22.04 -32.10 32.32
CA SER A 454 -21.01 -31.05 32.44
C SER A 454 -21.27 -30.03 33.54
N THR A 455 -22.53 -29.64 33.76
CA THR A 455 -22.94 -28.72 34.82
C THR A 455 -22.61 -29.33 36.19
N ILE A 456 -22.96 -30.60 36.38
CA ILE A 456 -22.73 -31.31 37.65
C ILE A 456 -21.23 -31.56 37.86
N ALA A 457 -20.52 -32.01 36.82
CA ALA A 457 -19.09 -32.21 36.89
C ALA A 457 -18.34 -30.91 37.26
N ALA A 458 -18.78 -29.77 36.70
CA ALA A 458 -18.24 -28.46 37.06
C ALA A 458 -18.50 -28.10 38.54
N LEU A 459 -19.68 -28.41 39.09
CA LEU A 459 -19.98 -28.18 40.52
C LEU A 459 -19.16 -29.06 41.46
N ILE A 460 -18.97 -30.33 41.10
CA ILE A 460 -18.12 -31.27 41.84
C ILE A 460 -16.67 -30.77 41.82
N MET A 461 -16.17 -30.37 40.65
CA MET A 461 -14.83 -29.80 40.49
C MET A 461 -14.65 -28.54 41.35
N LEU A 462 -15.61 -27.61 41.35
CA LEU A 462 -15.55 -26.42 42.19
C LEU A 462 -15.44 -26.76 43.68
N ARG A 463 -16.22 -27.73 44.15
CA ARG A 463 -16.18 -28.16 45.57
C ARG A 463 -14.84 -28.76 45.95
N ARG A 464 -14.24 -29.59 45.09
CA ARG A 464 -12.88 -30.12 45.34
C ARG A 464 -11.85 -28.99 45.42
N LEU A 465 -11.89 -28.05 44.49
CA LEU A 465 -10.86 -27.01 44.37
C LEU A 465 -10.98 -25.86 45.36
N VAL A 466 -12.20 -25.51 45.77
CA VAL A 466 -12.43 -24.46 46.78
C VAL A 466 -12.04 -24.93 48.17
N LYS A 467 -12.30 -26.20 48.52
CA LYS A 467 -11.92 -26.79 49.83
C LYS A 467 -10.40 -26.73 50.08
N ASP A 468 -9.60 -26.86 49.02
CA ASP A 468 -8.14 -26.73 49.10
C ASP A 468 -7.67 -25.27 49.36
N ASN A 469 -8.60 -24.31 49.51
CA ASN A 469 -8.44 -22.88 49.83
C ASN A 469 -7.56 -22.03 48.88
N LYS A 470 -7.10 -22.58 47.74
CA LYS A 470 -6.22 -21.88 46.80
C LYS A 470 -6.94 -20.98 45.79
N ILE A 471 -8.26 -21.11 45.64
CA ILE A 471 -9.05 -20.38 44.63
C ILE A 471 -10.22 -19.69 45.32
N LYS A 472 -10.30 -18.35 45.21
CA LYS A 472 -11.35 -17.57 45.88
C LYS A 472 -12.29 -16.89 44.89
N LYS A 473 -11.77 -16.34 43.80
CA LYS A 473 -12.54 -15.53 42.84
C LYS A 473 -12.65 -16.23 41.50
N ILE A 474 -13.84 -16.73 41.17
CA ILE A 474 -14.06 -17.60 40.00
C ILE A 474 -15.00 -16.93 38.99
N ILE A 475 -14.63 -16.90 37.71
CA ILE A 475 -15.53 -16.55 36.61
C ILE A 475 -15.85 -17.83 35.82
N SER A 476 -17.12 -18.20 35.72
CA SER A 476 -17.55 -19.33 34.88
C SER A 476 -18.12 -18.86 33.54
N PHE A 477 -17.70 -19.50 32.45
CA PHE A 477 -18.16 -19.20 31.10
C PHE A 477 -19.04 -20.31 30.54
N HIS A 478 -20.22 -19.89 30.11
CA HIS A 478 -21.27 -20.76 29.56
C HIS A 478 -21.55 -20.43 28.10
N THR A 479 -22.23 -21.35 27.41
CA THR A 479 -22.65 -21.19 26.02
C THR A 479 -23.94 -20.40 25.86
N ARG A 480 -24.84 -20.43 26.86
CA ARG A 480 -26.16 -19.80 26.86
C ARG A 480 -26.42 -19.11 28.20
N ILE A 481 -27.19 -18.00 28.17
CA ILE A 481 -27.57 -17.25 29.38
C ILE A 481 -28.38 -18.14 30.35
N LYS A 482 -29.35 -18.91 29.82
CA LYS A 482 -30.19 -19.82 30.62
C LYS A 482 -29.34 -20.80 31.45
N LYS A 483 -28.39 -21.49 30.82
CA LYS A 483 -27.44 -22.40 31.50
C LYS A 483 -26.59 -21.73 32.57
N ALA A 484 -26.07 -20.53 32.27
CA ALA A 484 -25.30 -19.77 33.26
C ALA A 484 -26.13 -19.44 34.51
N LYS A 485 -27.41 -19.09 34.32
CA LYS A 485 -28.33 -18.79 35.40
C LYS A 485 -28.69 -20.06 36.20
N GLU A 486 -29.02 -21.15 35.51
CA GLU A 486 -29.28 -22.46 36.13
C GLU A 486 -28.07 -22.95 36.95
N PHE A 487 -26.85 -22.79 36.45
CA PHE A 487 -25.64 -23.14 37.19
C PHE A 487 -25.44 -22.29 38.47
N CYS A 488 -25.76 -21.00 38.39
CA CYS A 488 -25.73 -20.10 39.55
C CYS A 488 -26.74 -20.56 40.61
N ASP A 489 -27.98 -20.80 40.19
CA ASP A 489 -29.09 -21.17 41.07
C ASP A 489 -28.85 -22.55 41.68
N LEU A 490 -28.35 -23.51 40.89
CA LEU A 490 -27.97 -24.84 41.36
C LEU A 490 -26.85 -24.77 42.40
N ASN A 491 -25.80 -23.97 42.20
CA ASN A 491 -24.76 -23.85 43.23
C ASN A 491 -25.32 -23.30 44.55
N ASN A 492 -26.22 -22.31 44.48
CA ASN A 492 -26.86 -21.73 45.66
C ASN A 492 -27.72 -22.75 46.40
N LEU A 493 -28.45 -23.60 45.67
CA LEU A 493 -29.24 -24.69 46.25
C LEU A 493 -28.35 -25.75 46.92
N VAL A 494 -27.28 -26.18 46.23
CA VAL A 494 -26.36 -27.19 46.77
C VAL A 494 -25.65 -26.66 48.01
N ASN A 495 -25.26 -25.38 48.05
CA ASN A 495 -24.71 -24.75 49.25
C ASN A 495 -25.71 -24.73 50.41
N ARG A 496 -27.01 -24.61 50.12
CA ARG A 496 -28.04 -24.54 51.16
C ARG A 496 -28.40 -25.91 51.74
N TYR A 497 -28.47 -26.94 50.89
CA TYR A 497 -29.09 -28.22 51.27
C TYR A 497 -28.15 -29.43 51.23
N ILE A 498 -27.01 -29.37 50.57
CA ILE A 498 -26.08 -30.51 50.42
C ILE A 498 -24.77 -30.24 51.16
N GLU A 499 -24.04 -29.22 50.72
CA GLU A 499 -22.72 -28.91 51.24
C GLU A 499 -22.39 -27.43 51.01
N ASN A 500 -22.32 -26.67 52.10
CA ASN A 500 -21.92 -25.27 52.09
C ASN A 500 -20.39 -25.16 52.16
N ILE A 501 -19.78 -24.78 51.04
CA ILE A 501 -18.34 -24.49 50.95
C ILE A 501 -18.02 -22.99 51.05
N GLY A 502 -18.99 -22.15 51.42
CA GLY A 502 -18.84 -20.69 51.48
C GLY A 502 -18.71 -20.00 50.12
N LEU A 503 -18.98 -20.70 49.00
CA LEU A 503 -18.89 -20.17 47.64
C LEU A 503 -20.16 -19.41 47.26
N GLU A 504 -20.15 -18.09 47.37
CA GLU A 504 -21.28 -17.25 46.98
C GLU A 504 -21.38 -17.11 45.45
N SER A 505 -22.56 -17.35 44.87
CA SER A 505 -22.77 -17.24 43.42
C SER A 505 -23.54 -16.00 43.00
N PHE A 506 -23.02 -15.32 41.98
CA PHE A 506 -23.61 -14.15 41.31
C PHE A 506 -23.80 -14.45 39.82
N HIS A 507 -24.71 -13.73 39.18
CA HIS A 507 -25.01 -13.93 37.75
C HIS A 507 -25.01 -12.62 36.99
N VAL A 508 -24.28 -12.58 35.88
CA VAL A 508 -24.27 -11.46 34.94
C VAL A 508 -24.58 -11.96 33.53
N SER A 509 -25.49 -11.27 32.85
CA SER A 509 -25.89 -11.55 31.48
C SER A 509 -25.85 -10.31 30.60
N GLY A 510 -25.71 -10.49 29.29
CA GLY A 510 -25.85 -9.38 28.32
C GLY A 510 -27.27 -8.79 28.24
N ARG A 511 -28.25 -9.32 28.99
CA ARG A 511 -29.60 -8.76 29.12
C ARG A 511 -29.75 -7.86 30.33
N ASP A 512 -28.85 -7.99 31.31
CA ASP A 512 -28.86 -7.14 32.49
C ASP A 512 -28.46 -5.72 32.10
N THR A 513 -29.02 -4.74 32.79
CA THR A 513 -28.59 -3.36 32.67
C THR A 513 -27.15 -3.23 33.16
N PHE A 514 -26.46 -2.17 32.69
CA PHE A 514 -25.11 -1.86 33.12
C PHE A 514 -25.01 -1.76 34.65
N GLY A 515 -25.94 -1.02 35.27
CA GLY A 515 -25.99 -0.82 36.72
C GLY A 515 -26.12 -2.12 37.52
N LYS A 516 -27.04 -2.99 37.11
CA LYS A 516 -27.23 -4.30 37.74
C LYS A 516 -26.00 -5.19 37.60
N SER A 517 -25.39 -5.20 36.41
CA SER A 517 -24.18 -5.98 36.16
C SER A 517 -23.02 -5.54 37.06
N VAL A 518 -22.80 -4.24 37.19
CA VAL A 518 -21.76 -3.69 38.08
C VAL A 518 -22.06 -4.02 39.55
N ALA A 519 -23.31 -3.89 39.99
CA ALA A 519 -23.69 -4.24 41.37
C ALA A 519 -23.40 -5.71 41.71
N GLU A 520 -23.67 -6.64 40.78
CA GLU A 520 -23.33 -8.06 40.96
C GLU A 520 -21.81 -8.30 40.95
N LEU A 521 -21.05 -7.56 40.13
CA LEU A 521 -19.59 -7.64 40.10
C LEU A 521 -18.95 -7.06 41.38
N ASP A 522 -19.50 -5.97 41.92
CA ASP A 522 -19.06 -5.39 43.19
C ASP A 522 -19.28 -6.40 44.34
N ARG A 523 -20.47 -7.02 44.42
CA ARG A 523 -20.75 -8.09 45.39
C ARG A 523 -19.80 -9.27 45.21
N PHE A 524 -19.59 -9.70 43.97
CA PHE A 524 -18.61 -10.74 43.66
C PHE A 524 -17.19 -10.38 44.16
N GLU A 525 -16.75 -9.13 44.02
CA GLU A 525 -15.44 -8.70 44.50
C GLU A 525 -15.35 -8.61 46.04
N GLU A 526 -16.47 -8.32 46.71
CA GLU A 526 -16.55 -8.15 48.16
C GLU A 526 -16.64 -9.47 48.94
N SER A 527 -17.38 -10.46 48.44
CA SER A 527 -17.54 -11.77 49.10
C SER A 527 -16.19 -12.49 49.24
N ASN A 528 -15.94 -13.26 50.30
CA ASN A 528 -14.61 -13.88 50.48
C ASN A 528 -14.29 -14.91 49.37
N ILE A 529 -15.20 -15.86 49.15
CA ILE A 529 -15.11 -16.87 48.10
C ILE A 529 -16.35 -16.72 47.22
N SER A 530 -16.16 -16.47 45.93
CA SER A 530 -17.27 -16.13 45.03
C SER A 530 -17.10 -16.66 43.62
N LEU A 531 -18.24 -16.92 43.01
CA LEU A 531 -18.42 -17.34 41.63
C LEU A 531 -19.31 -16.32 40.92
N VAL A 532 -18.87 -15.79 39.78
CA VAL A 532 -19.76 -15.09 38.85
C VAL A 532 -19.97 -15.92 37.59
N THR A 533 -21.23 -16.21 37.27
CA THR A 533 -21.60 -16.95 36.06
C THR A 533 -21.98 -15.99 34.94
N ASN A 534 -21.51 -16.29 33.73
CA ASN A 534 -21.83 -15.47 32.57
C ASN A 534 -21.91 -16.27 31.26
N ALA A 535 -22.58 -15.68 30.28
CA ALA A 535 -22.53 -16.13 28.90
C ALA A 535 -22.09 -14.97 28.01
N ARG A 536 -20.84 -15.02 27.55
CA ARG A 536 -20.23 -14.11 26.54
C ARG A 536 -20.21 -12.60 26.87
N CYS A 537 -20.71 -12.16 28.03
CA CYS A 537 -20.69 -10.74 28.41
C CYS A 537 -19.44 -10.30 29.18
N LEU A 538 -18.73 -11.22 29.84
CA LEU A 538 -17.49 -10.91 30.59
C LEU A 538 -16.20 -11.24 29.82
N THR A 539 -16.31 -11.62 28.55
CA THR A 539 -15.14 -11.95 27.72
C THR A 539 -14.35 -10.72 27.28
N GLU A 540 -15.01 -9.56 27.12
CA GLU A 540 -14.46 -8.30 26.64
C GLU A 540 -14.93 -7.13 27.54
N GLY A 541 -14.22 -5.99 27.52
CA GLY A 541 -14.68 -4.73 28.15
C GLY A 541 -14.69 -4.64 29.69
N VAL A 542 -14.64 -5.75 30.43
CA VAL A 542 -14.66 -5.74 31.91
C VAL A 542 -13.26 -5.91 32.52
N ASP A 543 -12.95 -5.27 33.66
CA ASP A 543 -11.67 -5.44 34.37
C ASP A 543 -11.79 -5.84 35.83
N ILE A 544 -11.50 -7.11 36.11
CA ILE A 544 -11.54 -7.72 37.45
C ILE A 544 -10.19 -8.42 37.71
N PRO A 545 -9.15 -7.69 38.14
CA PRO A 545 -7.82 -8.27 38.36
C PRO A 545 -7.79 -9.34 39.46
N LYS A 546 -8.71 -9.26 40.43
CA LYS A 546 -8.85 -10.19 41.56
C LYS A 546 -9.24 -11.62 41.16
N THR A 547 -9.70 -11.85 39.93
CA THR A 547 -10.10 -13.19 39.47
C THR A 547 -8.93 -14.18 39.55
N ASP A 548 -9.06 -15.22 40.37
CA ASP A 548 -8.07 -16.28 40.53
C ASP A 548 -8.24 -17.38 39.49
N ALA A 549 -9.49 -17.68 39.14
CA ALA A 549 -9.81 -18.80 38.27
C ALA A 549 -10.87 -18.48 37.23
N VAL A 550 -10.73 -19.16 36.09
CA VAL A 550 -11.71 -19.17 35.02
C VAL A 550 -12.16 -20.60 34.81
N LEU A 551 -13.48 -20.85 34.86
CA LEU A 551 -14.09 -22.16 34.65
C LEU A 551 -14.80 -22.21 33.30
N PHE A 552 -14.41 -23.17 32.47
CA PHE A 552 -15.14 -23.51 31.25
C PHE A 552 -16.12 -24.62 31.55
N VAL A 553 -17.39 -24.29 31.80
CA VAL A 553 -18.43 -25.29 32.11
C VAL A 553 -18.83 -26.05 30.84
N ASP A 554 -19.05 -25.32 29.75
CA ASP A 554 -19.39 -25.88 28.44
C ASP A 554 -18.18 -25.87 27.47
N PRO A 555 -18.12 -26.83 26.52
CA PRO A 555 -17.16 -26.78 25.42
C PRO A 555 -17.27 -25.49 24.58
N LYS A 556 -16.17 -24.71 24.51
CA LYS A 556 -16.05 -23.58 23.58
C LYS A 556 -15.40 -23.99 22.26
N LYS A 557 -16.02 -23.59 21.14
CA LYS A 557 -15.47 -23.83 19.78
C LYS A 557 -14.49 -22.74 19.32
N SER A 558 -14.66 -21.50 19.80
CA SER A 558 -13.82 -20.37 19.39
C SER A 558 -12.51 -20.35 20.19
N LYS A 559 -11.38 -20.55 19.50
CA LYS A 559 -10.05 -20.44 20.11
C LYS A 559 -9.76 -19.04 20.66
N ILE A 560 -10.29 -18.01 20.02
CA ILE A 560 -10.11 -16.62 20.42
C ILE A 560 -10.81 -16.37 21.76
N ASP A 561 -12.07 -16.77 21.87
CA ASP A 561 -12.86 -16.62 23.10
C ASP A 561 -12.21 -17.37 24.26
N ILE A 562 -11.62 -18.55 24.00
CA ILE A 562 -10.87 -19.31 25.00
C ILE A 562 -9.68 -18.50 25.52
N VAL A 563 -8.86 -17.95 24.62
CA VAL A 563 -7.66 -17.18 24.99
C VAL A 563 -8.04 -15.89 25.73
N GLN A 564 -9.09 -15.18 25.29
CA GLN A 564 -9.59 -13.98 25.94
C GLN A 564 -10.18 -14.27 27.33
N ALA A 565 -10.98 -15.33 27.46
CA ALA A 565 -11.55 -15.77 28.72
C ALA A 565 -10.46 -16.22 29.70
N ALA A 566 -9.52 -17.07 29.27
CA ALA A 566 -8.38 -17.48 30.07
C ALA A 566 -7.55 -16.28 30.54
N GLY A 567 -7.30 -15.31 29.65
CA GLY A 567 -6.56 -14.08 29.95
C GLY A 567 -7.16 -13.23 31.09
N ARG A 568 -8.39 -13.49 31.54
CA ARG A 568 -9.00 -12.86 32.71
C ARG A 568 -8.35 -13.32 34.02
N ALA A 569 -8.11 -14.63 34.16
CA ALA A 569 -7.41 -15.18 35.32
C ALA A 569 -5.93 -14.74 35.39
N LEU A 570 -5.33 -14.42 34.24
CA LEU A 570 -3.89 -14.08 34.14
C LEU A 570 -3.58 -12.60 34.49
N ARG A 571 -4.56 -11.76 34.82
CA ARG A 571 -4.30 -10.35 35.18
C ARG A 571 -3.56 -10.24 36.50
N LEU A 572 -2.60 -9.33 36.61
CA LEU A 572 -1.83 -9.14 37.85
C LEU A 572 -2.71 -8.59 38.97
N HIS A 573 -2.60 -9.19 40.16
CA HIS A 573 -3.17 -8.69 41.40
C HIS A 573 -2.20 -8.96 42.55
N LYS A 574 -2.19 -8.11 43.59
CA LYS A 574 -1.21 -8.22 44.69
C LYS A 574 -1.32 -9.54 45.47
N GLU A 575 -2.52 -10.07 45.56
CA GLU A 575 -2.84 -11.30 46.30
C GLU A 575 -2.77 -12.56 45.39
N LYS A 576 -2.38 -12.42 44.12
CA LYS A 576 -2.44 -13.49 43.13
C LYS A 576 -1.14 -13.61 42.33
N ASP A 577 -0.44 -14.71 42.54
CA ASP A 577 0.76 -15.07 41.76
C ASP A 577 0.46 -16.00 40.57
N ILE A 578 -0.53 -16.89 40.73
CA ILE A 578 -0.93 -17.91 39.75
C ILE A 578 -2.42 -17.80 39.46
N GLY A 579 -2.80 -17.77 38.18
CA GLY A 579 -4.18 -17.93 37.73
C GLY A 579 -4.52 -19.38 37.37
N TYR A 580 -5.77 -19.78 37.53
CA TYR A 580 -6.23 -21.15 37.27
C TYR A 580 -7.22 -21.20 36.12
N ILE A 581 -7.03 -22.16 35.21
CA ILE A 581 -7.95 -22.45 34.11
C ILE A 581 -8.58 -23.81 34.38
N LEU A 582 -9.85 -23.80 34.77
CA LEU A 582 -10.59 -24.96 35.25
C LEU A 582 -11.40 -25.59 34.11
N ILE A 583 -11.22 -26.90 33.90
CA ILE A 583 -11.89 -27.67 32.85
C ILE A 583 -12.41 -28.99 33.45
N PRO A 584 -13.72 -29.18 33.60
CA PRO A 584 -14.28 -30.45 34.01
C PRO A 584 -14.14 -31.48 32.88
N VAL A 585 -13.85 -32.73 33.24
CA VAL A 585 -13.79 -33.87 32.30
C VAL A 585 -14.66 -34.99 32.83
N ILE A 586 -15.59 -35.45 32.00
CA ILE A 586 -16.59 -36.47 32.35
C ILE A 586 -16.17 -37.80 31.73
N LEU A 587 -16.28 -38.89 32.47
CA LEU A 587 -16.04 -40.24 31.97
C LEU A 587 -17.21 -41.17 32.31
N ASP A 588 -17.64 -41.95 31.31
CA ASP A 588 -18.75 -42.91 31.45
C ASP A 588 -18.39 -44.07 32.38
N SER A 589 -17.15 -44.58 32.28
CA SER A 589 -16.63 -45.65 33.11
C SER A 589 -15.10 -45.60 33.17
N ILE A 590 -14.56 -46.04 34.29
CA ILE A 590 -13.11 -46.18 34.55
C ILE A 590 -12.50 -47.30 33.68
N HIS A 591 -13.33 -48.22 33.19
CA HIS A 591 -12.92 -49.45 32.49
C HIS A 591 -13.15 -49.43 30.98
N GLN A 592 -13.82 -48.42 30.43
CA GLN A 592 -14.05 -48.30 28.97
C GLN A 592 -13.01 -47.37 28.34
N GLU A 593 -12.65 -47.65 27.08
CA GLU A 593 -11.83 -46.71 26.32
C GLU A 593 -12.59 -45.38 26.21
N PRO A 594 -12.02 -44.27 26.72
CA PRO A 594 -12.73 -43.01 26.74
C PRO A 594 -12.98 -42.51 25.31
N GLU A 595 -14.24 -42.26 24.96
CA GLU A 595 -14.61 -41.66 23.69
C GLU A 595 -13.84 -40.35 23.46
N ASN A 596 -13.47 -40.05 22.22
CA ASN A 596 -12.76 -38.81 21.87
C ASN A 596 -13.49 -37.53 22.34
N LYS A 597 -14.82 -37.59 22.46
CA LYS A 597 -15.66 -36.45 22.86
C LYS A 597 -15.39 -36.00 24.30
N ALA A 598 -15.10 -36.92 25.24
CA ALA A 598 -14.88 -36.62 26.66
C ALA A 598 -13.72 -35.64 26.88
N PHE A 599 -12.68 -35.70 26.03
CA PHE A 599 -11.50 -34.86 26.13
C PHE A 599 -11.44 -33.73 25.11
N ASP A 600 -12.42 -33.62 24.21
CA ASP A 600 -12.38 -32.59 23.17
C ASP A 600 -12.32 -31.17 23.76
N GLN A 601 -12.97 -30.95 24.90
CA GLN A 601 -12.93 -29.66 25.59
C GLN A 601 -11.52 -29.31 26.10
N ILE A 602 -10.89 -30.21 26.87
CA ILE A 602 -9.51 -29.99 27.37
C ILE A 602 -8.53 -29.86 26.21
N ILE A 603 -8.63 -30.71 25.19
CA ILE A 603 -7.76 -30.64 24.01
C ILE A 603 -7.95 -29.31 23.27
N ASN A 604 -9.19 -28.83 23.11
CA ASN A 604 -9.46 -27.54 22.48
C ASN A 604 -8.87 -26.37 23.26
N VAL A 605 -9.02 -26.36 24.58
CA VAL A 605 -8.48 -25.28 25.43
C VAL A 605 -6.96 -25.27 25.40
N ILE A 606 -6.31 -26.42 25.62
CA ILE A 606 -4.86 -26.52 25.59
C ILE A 606 -4.33 -26.15 24.20
N SER A 607 -4.98 -26.61 23.12
CA SER A 607 -4.61 -26.25 21.75
C SER A 607 -4.76 -24.76 21.44
N ALA A 608 -5.73 -24.07 22.05
CA ALA A 608 -5.91 -22.64 21.89
C ALA A 608 -4.83 -21.85 22.65
N LEU A 609 -4.54 -22.24 23.89
CA LEU A 609 -3.49 -21.63 24.72
C LEU A 609 -2.09 -21.87 24.14
N ALA A 610 -1.82 -23.06 23.59
CA ALA A 610 -0.55 -23.41 22.94
C ALA A 610 -0.22 -22.53 21.71
N MET A 611 -1.21 -21.81 21.15
CA MET A 611 -0.95 -20.83 20.09
C MET A 611 -0.27 -19.56 20.61
N HIS A 612 -0.34 -19.29 21.92
CA HIS A 612 0.14 -18.08 22.56
C HIS A 612 1.16 -18.34 23.68
N ASP A 613 1.29 -19.58 24.14
CA ASP A 613 2.27 -20.03 25.12
C ASP A 613 2.98 -21.31 24.65
N GLU A 614 4.23 -21.16 24.21
CA GLU A 614 5.05 -22.28 23.72
C GLU A 614 5.45 -23.24 24.84
N ARG A 615 5.39 -22.82 26.12
CA ARG A 615 5.72 -23.68 27.26
C ARG A 615 4.79 -24.89 27.36
N ILE A 616 3.55 -24.78 26.88
CA ILE A 616 2.63 -25.91 26.78
C ILE A 616 3.18 -26.97 25.82
N ILE A 617 3.76 -26.54 24.70
CA ILE A 617 4.34 -27.45 23.72
C ILE A 617 5.59 -28.13 24.28
N GLU A 618 6.43 -27.37 24.99
CA GLU A 618 7.61 -27.89 25.69
C GLU A 618 7.22 -28.90 26.78
N TYR A 619 6.23 -28.57 27.61
CA TYR A 619 5.67 -29.47 28.64
C TYR A 619 5.24 -30.82 28.07
N TYR A 620 4.44 -30.80 27.01
CA TYR A 620 3.96 -32.02 26.38
C TYR A 620 5.04 -32.78 25.62
N ARG A 621 6.05 -32.08 25.08
CA ARG A 621 7.23 -32.72 24.48
C ARG A 621 8.02 -33.52 25.51
N ASP A 622 8.28 -32.94 26.68
CA ASP A 622 9.09 -33.60 27.71
C ASP A 622 8.40 -34.89 28.18
N ILE A 623 7.07 -34.85 28.41
CA ILE A 623 6.26 -36.04 28.73
C ILE A 623 6.45 -37.14 27.69
N VAL A 624 6.38 -36.81 26.40
CA VAL A 624 6.51 -37.78 25.30
C VAL A 624 7.89 -38.42 25.23
N VAL A 625 8.94 -37.66 25.54
CA VAL A 625 10.32 -38.14 25.54
C VAL A 625 10.69 -38.84 26.86
N GLY A 626 9.74 -38.97 27.79
CA GLY A 626 9.95 -39.57 29.11
C GLY A 626 10.73 -38.65 30.07
N LYS A 627 10.86 -37.36 29.77
CA LYS A 627 11.45 -36.36 30.64
C LYS A 627 10.39 -35.76 31.56
N LYS A 628 10.74 -35.49 32.81
CA LYS A 628 9.90 -34.73 33.72
C LYS A 628 9.94 -33.24 33.32
N PRO A 629 8.79 -32.58 33.05
CA PRO A 629 8.77 -31.16 32.73
C PRO A 629 9.24 -30.31 33.91
N ASP A 630 9.94 -29.20 33.63
CA ASP A 630 10.44 -28.26 34.65
C ASP A 630 9.33 -27.62 35.49
N LYS A 631 8.16 -27.39 34.87
CA LYS A 631 6.99 -26.80 35.52
C LYS A 631 5.75 -27.63 35.24
N GLU A 632 4.96 -27.84 36.27
CA GLU A 632 3.65 -28.47 36.16
C GLU A 632 2.60 -27.46 35.66
N LEU A 633 2.38 -27.44 34.33
CA LEU A 633 1.41 -26.56 33.68
C LEU A 633 0.00 -27.14 33.64
N VAL A 634 -0.12 -28.46 33.60
CA VAL A 634 -1.40 -29.17 33.53
C VAL A 634 -1.51 -30.12 34.71
N VAL A 635 -2.47 -29.87 35.59
CA VAL A 635 -2.76 -30.67 36.77
C VAL A 635 -4.05 -31.45 36.52
N ILE A 636 -3.95 -32.78 36.54
CA ILE A 636 -5.10 -33.67 36.44
C ILE A 636 -5.39 -34.20 37.83
N GLN A 637 -6.52 -33.80 38.40
CA GLN A 637 -7.03 -34.33 39.65
C GLN A 637 -7.91 -35.56 39.37
N TYR A 638 -7.66 -36.61 40.13
CA TYR A 638 -8.40 -37.87 40.11
C TYR A 638 -8.77 -38.27 41.55
N PRO A 639 -9.86 -39.04 41.75
CA PRO A 639 -10.15 -39.67 43.02
C PRO A 639 -8.98 -40.56 43.50
N GLU A 640 -8.58 -40.45 44.77
CA GLU A 640 -7.44 -41.21 45.32
C GLU A 640 -7.63 -42.74 45.23
N ALA A 641 -8.87 -43.22 45.35
CA ALA A 641 -9.21 -44.64 45.26
C ALA A 641 -8.85 -45.27 43.89
N GLU A 642 -8.67 -44.46 42.84
CA GLU A 642 -8.51 -44.91 41.44
C GLU A 642 -7.25 -44.37 40.77
N LYS A 643 -6.31 -43.85 41.57
CA LYS A 643 -5.07 -43.16 41.16
C LYS A 643 -4.25 -43.90 40.11
N VAL A 644 -4.09 -45.23 40.27
CA VAL A 644 -3.31 -46.06 39.34
C VAL A 644 -3.96 -46.09 37.96
N ILE A 645 -5.29 -46.23 37.90
CA ILE A 645 -6.04 -46.33 36.65
C ILE A 645 -6.03 -44.98 35.92
N PHE A 646 -6.23 -43.88 36.66
CA PHE A 646 -6.21 -42.54 36.09
C PHE A 646 -4.82 -42.07 35.66
N LYS A 647 -3.75 -42.63 36.22
CA LYS A 647 -2.39 -42.39 35.74
C LYS A 647 -2.22 -42.92 34.31
N THR A 648 -2.64 -44.15 34.04
CA THR A 648 -2.61 -44.75 32.70
C THR A 648 -3.52 -44.00 31.72
N LEU A 649 -4.69 -43.55 32.18
CA LEU A 649 -5.59 -42.71 31.38
C LEU A 649 -4.96 -41.35 31.03
N SER A 650 -4.29 -40.71 31.99
CA SER A 650 -3.57 -39.45 31.81
C SER A 650 -2.50 -39.58 30.72
N GLU A 651 -1.78 -40.70 30.65
CA GLU A 651 -0.79 -40.94 29.59
C GLU A 651 -1.45 -41.00 28.20
N LYS A 652 -2.59 -41.68 28.06
CA LYS A 652 -3.38 -41.71 26.82
C LYS A 652 -3.91 -40.31 26.44
N ILE A 653 -4.40 -39.53 27.41
CA ILE A 653 -4.86 -38.14 27.20
C ILE A 653 -3.69 -37.28 26.72
N ASN A 654 -2.55 -37.37 27.39
CA ASN A 654 -1.33 -36.67 27.02
C ASN A 654 -0.94 -37.03 25.58
N PHE A 655 -0.99 -38.31 25.19
CA PHE A 655 -0.73 -38.74 23.82
C PHE A 655 -1.70 -38.11 22.80
N LYS A 656 -3.02 -38.09 23.09
CA LYS A 656 -4.03 -37.44 22.22
C LYS A 656 -3.81 -35.92 22.11
N ILE A 657 -3.51 -35.25 23.22
CA ILE A 657 -3.20 -33.82 23.25
C ILE A 657 -1.94 -33.56 22.42
N CYS A 658 -0.90 -34.34 22.61
CA CYS A 658 0.32 -34.27 21.83
C CYS A 658 0.05 -34.51 20.33
N ASN A 659 -0.89 -35.39 19.98
CA ASN A 659 -1.26 -35.66 18.58
C ASN A 659 -1.86 -34.44 17.92
N ARG A 660 -2.72 -33.74 18.67
CA ARG A 660 -3.38 -32.51 18.22
C ARG A 660 -2.44 -31.30 18.19
N ILE A 661 -1.54 -31.18 19.18
CA ILE A 661 -0.67 -30.02 19.35
C ILE A 661 0.60 -30.13 18.53
N SER A 662 1.18 -31.33 18.33
CA SER A 662 2.53 -31.44 17.73
C SER A 662 3.01 -32.78 17.15
N PHE A 663 2.30 -33.92 17.19
CA PHE A 663 2.92 -35.15 16.65
C PHE A 663 3.07 -35.19 15.13
N GLY A 664 2.22 -34.53 14.35
CA GLY A 664 2.50 -34.38 12.92
C GLY A 664 3.81 -33.63 12.63
N PHE A 665 4.41 -32.95 13.61
CA PHE A 665 5.79 -32.46 13.53
C PHE A 665 6.80 -33.49 14.06
N TYR A 666 6.63 -34.03 15.26
CA TYR A 666 7.63 -34.94 15.85
C TYR A 666 7.74 -36.28 15.11
N GLU A 667 6.66 -36.84 14.61
CA GLU A 667 6.69 -38.01 13.73
C GLU A 667 7.57 -37.71 12.49
N GLY A 668 7.25 -36.64 11.76
CA GLY A 668 8.05 -36.22 10.60
C GLY A 668 9.48 -35.80 10.96
N PHE A 669 9.73 -35.29 12.16
CA PHE A 669 11.06 -34.94 12.64
C PHE A 669 11.87 -36.18 13.05
N THR A 670 11.24 -37.20 13.62
CA THR A 670 11.85 -38.51 13.88
C THR A 670 12.21 -39.18 12.56
N LYS A 671 11.31 -39.18 11.57
CA LYS A 671 11.62 -39.65 10.21
C LYS A 671 12.75 -38.84 9.56
N PHE A 672 12.77 -37.52 9.74
CA PHE A 672 13.88 -36.67 9.32
C PHE A 672 15.21 -37.04 9.99
N LYS A 673 15.19 -37.31 11.29
CA LYS A 673 16.38 -37.72 12.07
C LYS A 673 16.88 -39.09 11.62
N ASN A 674 15.99 -40.05 11.40
CA ASN A 674 16.33 -41.38 10.87
C ASN A 674 16.95 -41.25 9.47
N PHE A 675 16.32 -40.50 8.58
CA PHE A 675 16.87 -40.20 7.25
C PHE A 675 18.28 -39.61 7.34
N TYR A 676 18.51 -38.62 8.22
CA TYR A 676 19.84 -38.03 8.41
C TYR A 676 20.84 -39.04 8.99
N ASN A 677 20.43 -39.86 9.94
CA ASN A 677 21.29 -40.86 10.56
C ASN A 677 21.75 -41.92 9.55
N GLU A 678 20.87 -42.32 8.63
CA GLU A 678 21.15 -43.27 7.55
C GLU A 678 21.98 -42.64 6.42
N ASN A 679 21.56 -41.47 5.91
CA ASN A 679 22.11 -40.90 4.67
C ASN A 679 23.22 -39.86 4.92
N LYS A 680 23.45 -39.47 6.18
CA LYS A 680 24.41 -38.43 6.61
C LYS A 680 24.25 -37.06 5.92
N HIS A 681 23.09 -36.79 5.31
CA HIS A 681 22.77 -35.51 4.70
C HIS A 681 21.31 -35.10 4.93
N CYS A 682 21.03 -33.80 4.80
CA CYS A 682 19.68 -33.25 5.00
C CYS A 682 18.93 -32.95 3.67
N ASN A 683 19.52 -33.34 2.52
CA ASN A 683 18.93 -33.08 1.21
C ASN A 683 17.87 -34.13 0.84
N ILE A 684 16.62 -33.84 1.17
CA ILE A 684 15.49 -34.74 0.93
C ILE A 684 14.68 -34.22 -0.28
N PRO A 685 14.55 -35.00 -1.38
CA PRO A 685 13.72 -34.65 -2.53
C PRO A 685 12.28 -34.39 -2.12
N ARG A 686 11.57 -33.47 -2.80
CA ARG A 686 10.20 -33.07 -2.42
C ARG A 686 9.21 -34.24 -2.43
N ASP A 687 9.45 -35.22 -3.28
CA ASP A 687 8.54 -36.31 -3.56
C ASP A 687 8.94 -37.59 -2.79
N TYR A 688 10.03 -37.51 -2.01
CA TYR A 688 10.54 -38.60 -1.20
C TYR A 688 9.51 -39.09 -0.18
N LYS A 689 9.37 -40.41 -0.12
CA LYS A 689 8.64 -41.18 0.88
C LYS A 689 9.64 -42.09 1.62
N ASP A 690 9.46 -42.25 2.91
CA ASP A 690 10.22 -43.26 3.66
C ASP A 690 9.63 -44.67 3.46
N GLN A 691 10.22 -45.66 4.14
CA GLN A 691 9.83 -47.07 4.06
C GLN A 691 8.37 -47.32 4.51
N ASP A 692 7.82 -46.45 5.38
CA ASP A 692 6.45 -46.53 5.87
C ASP A 692 5.47 -45.70 5.00
N GLY A 693 5.93 -45.18 3.87
CA GLY A 693 5.13 -44.37 2.94
C GLY A 693 4.91 -42.91 3.39
N PHE A 694 5.55 -42.45 4.46
CA PHE A 694 5.46 -41.08 4.95
C PHE A 694 6.17 -40.12 3.99
N LYS A 695 5.44 -39.12 3.49
CA LYS A 695 5.93 -38.13 2.51
C LYS A 695 6.86 -37.08 3.13
N LEU A 696 8.02 -37.51 3.63
CA LEU A 696 8.99 -36.69 4.36
C LEU A 696 9.47 -35.46 3.56
N GLY A 697 9.66 -35.60 2.25
CA GLY A 697 10.05 -34.49 1.38
C GLY A 697 9.01 -33.37 1.33
N SER A 698 7.74 -33.75 1.18
CA SER A 698 6.61 -32.82 1.17
C SER A 698 6.37 -32.22 2.56
N TRP A 699 6.60 -32.99 3.61
CA TRP A 699 6.54 -32.53 4.99
C TRP A 699 7.55 -31.41 5.24
N LEU A 700 8.83 -31.59 4.89
CA LEU A 700 9.88 -30.58 5.02
C LEU A 700 9.62 -29.33 4.16
N ALA A 701 9.12 -29.51 2.94
CA ALA A 701 8.75 -28.40 2.07
C ALA A 701 7.70 -27.48 2.70
N LYS A 702 6.69 -28.05 3.39
CA LYS A 702 5.68 -27.28 4.14
C LYS A 702 6.30 -26.48 5.29
N ARG A 703 7.33 -27.00 5.97
CA ARG A 703 8.00 -26.31 7.11
C ARG A 703 8.87 -25.17 6.63
N ARG A 704 9.65 -25.39 5.55
CA ARG A 704 10.38 -24.32 4.86
C ARG A 704 9.43 -23.21 4.38
N LYS A 705 8.22 -23.54 3.91
CA LYS A 705 7.18 -22.55 3.56
C LYS A 705 6.73 -21.73 4.76
N LYS A 706 6.37 -22.39 5.87
CA LYS A 706 5.97 -21.70 7.12
C LYS A 706 7.09 -20.83 7.69
N TYR A 707 8.34 -21.28 7.62
CA TYR A 707 9.51 -20.49 8.04
C TYR A 707 9.62 -19.19 7.25
N ARG A 708 9.50 -19.26 5.92
CA ARG A 708 9.49 -18.06 5.05
C ARG A 708 8.32 -17.12 5.36
N GLN A 709 7.17 -17.66 5.75
CA GLN A 709 5.99 -16.90 6.15
C GLN A 709 6.05 -16.35 7.58
N LYS A 710 7.12 -16.64 8.35
CA LYS A 710 7.25 -16.31 9.77
C LYS A 710 6.10 -16.83 10.65
N THR A 711 5.44 -17.91 10.19
CA THR A 711 4.36 -18.60 10.90
C THR A 711 4.77 -20.00 11.37
N LEU A 712 6.06 -20.35 11.23
CA LEU A 712 6.61 -21.56 11.82
C LEU A 712 6.76 -21.34 13.34
N PRO A 713 6.14 -22.18 14.18
CA PRO A 713 6.32 -22.10 15.63
C PRO A 713 7.80 -22.17 16.01
N GLU A 714 8.22 -21.42 17.04
CA GLU A 714 9.64 -21.23 17.37
C GLU A 714 10.29 -22.56 17.79
N TYR A 715 9.57 -23.45 18.47
CA TYR A 715 10.07 -24.77 18.84
C TYR A 715 10.41 -25.64 17.61
N GLN A 716 9.59 -25.61 16.54
CA GLN A 716 9.87 -26.36 15.29
C GLN A 716 11.12 -25.79 14.60
N PHE A 717 11.27 -24.47 14.64
CA PHE A 717 12.46 -23.80 14.16
C PHE A 717 13.68 -24.26 14.97
N LYS A 718 13.69 -24.14 16.30
CA LYS A 718 14.82 -24.53 17.17
C LYS A 718 15.30 -25.95 16.87
N GLU A 719 14.39 -26.93 16.73
CA GLU A 719 14.74 -28.33 16.46
C GLU A 719 15.40 -28.57 15.10
N LEU A 720 14.78 -28.09 14.02
CA LEU A 720 15.35 -28.23 12.67
C LEU A 720 16.61 -27.37 12.52
N ASN A 721 16.69 -26.23 13.21
CA ASN A 721 17.83 -25.32 13.15
C ASN A 721 19.11 -25.94 13.72
N LYS A 722 19.03 -26.91 14.64
CA LYS A 722 20.19 -27.70 15.13
C LYS A 722 20.91 -28.45 14.00
N TYR A 723 20.21 -28.77 12.91
CA TYR A 723 20.77 -29.48 11.77
C TYR A 723 21.35 -28.55 10.70
N THR A 724 21.28 -27.22 10.87
CA THR A 724 21.85 -26.28 9.88
C THR A 724 23.36 -26.45 9.73
N LYS A 725 24.08 -26.62 10.85
CA LYS A 725 25.51 -26.98 10.86
C LYS A 725 25.80 -28.36 10.23
N LYS A 726 24.77 -29.20 10.06
CA LYS A 726 24.81 -30.55 9.48
C LYS A 726 24.27 -30.58 8.02
N GLY A 727 24.17 -29.42 7.37
CA GLY A 727 23.72 -29.30 5.99
C GLY A 727 22.23 -29.11 5.78
N PHE A 728 21.43 -28.87 6.85
CA PHE A 728 20.02 -28.51 6.71
C PHE A 728 19.86 -27.05 6.25
N ILE A 729 19.24 -26.86 5.09
CA ILE A 729 19.02 -25.53 4.53
C ILE A 729 17.55 -25.13 4.66
N TRP A 730 17.29 -23.99 5.34
CA TRP A 730 15.95 -23.42 5.52
C TRP A 730 15.37 -22.83 4.23
N ASP A 731 16.22 -22.14 3.48
CA ASP A 731 15.84 -21.53 2.22
C ASP A 731 16.82 -21.94 1.11
N PRO A 732 16.61 -23.13 0.52
CA PRO A 732 17.47 -23.63 -0.56
C PRO A 732 17.50 -22.68 -1.76
N ILE A 733 16.45 -21.87 -1.95
CA ILE A 733 16.37 -20.88 -3.02
C ILE A 733 17.28 -19.69 -2.71
N LYS A 734 17.28 -19.21 -1.46
CA LYS A 734 18.20 -18.16 -1.00
C LYS A 734 19.65 -18.63 -1.03
N GLU A 735 19.93 -19.86 -0.63
CA GLU A 735 21.28 -20.41 -0.68
C GLU A 735 21.78 -20.60 -2.12
N SER A 736 20.93 -21.13 -3.00
CA SER A 736 21.19 -21.20 -4.45
C SER A 736 21.43 -19.81 -5.06
N PHE A 737 20.71 -18.78 -4.57
CA PHE A 737 20.95 -17.39 -4.97
C PHE A 737 22.34 -16.92 -4.52
N TYR A 738 22.73 -17.13 -3.26
CA TYR A 738 24.06 -16.74 -2.79
C TYR A 738 25.19 -17.55 -3.45
N LYS A 739 24.97 -18.81 -3.82
CA LYS A 739 25.90 -19.58 -4.67
C LYS A 739 26.09 -18.90 -6.03
N GLY A 740 25.01 -18.41 -6.64
CA GLY A 740 25.10 -17.62 -7.87
C GLY A 740 25.81 -16.27 -7.69
N ILE A 741 25.60 -15.58 -6.55
CA ILE A 741 26.33 -14.36 -6.20
C ILE A 741 27.82 -14.64 -6.04
N TYR A 742 28.20 -15.71 -5.34
CA TYR A 742 29.60 -16.10 -5.17
C TYR A 742 30.30 -16.34 -6.52
N GLN A 743 29.64 -17.02 -7.45
CA GLN A 743 30.16 -17.21 -8.80
C GLN A 743 30.22 -15.89 -9.59
N LEU A 744 29.24 -15.00 -9.40
CA LEU A 744 29.28 -13.65 -9.98
C LEU A 744 30.44 -12.81 -9.43
N GLU A 745 30.72 -12.87 -8.13
CA GLU A 745 31.85 -12.17 -7.50
C GLU A 745 33.20 -12.71 -8.01
N LYS A 746 33.36 -14.04 -8.14
CA LYS A 746 34.52 -14.65 -8.81
C LYS A 746 34.69 -14.14 -10.25
N TYR A 747 33.59 -14.05 -11.00
CA TYR A 747 33.60 -13.51 -12.36
C TYR A 747 34.04 -12.04 -12.39
N ILE A 748 33.46 -11.20 -11.52
CA ILE A 748 33.81 -9.78 -11.39
C ILE A 748 35.29 -9.62 -11.05
N LYS A 749 35.82 -10.40 -10.11
CA LYS A 749 37.25 -10.36 -9.73
C LYS A 749 38.17 -10.69 -10.92
N LYS A 750 37.78 -11.61 -11.79
CA LYS A 750 38.58 -12.05 -12.94
C LYS A 750 38.49 -11.10 -14.15
N TYR A 751 37.30 -10.57 -14.44
CA TYR A 751 37.05 -9.79 -15.66
C TYR A 751 36.85 -8.29 -15.40
N ASN A 752 36.86 -7.87 -14.14
CA ASN A 752 36.60 -6.52 -13.66
C ASN A 752 35.26 -5.94 -14.16
N ASN A 753 34.24 -6.79 -14.32
CA ASN A 753 32.88 -6.41 -14.67
C ASN A 753 31.88 -7.54 -14.32
N ALA A 754 30.61 -7.18 -14.13
CA ALA A 754 29.51 -8.11 -13.86
C ALA A 754 28.71 -8.50 -15.11
N ASP A 755 29.26 -8.31 -16.32
CA ASP A 755 28.59 -8.59 -17.60
C ASP A 755 28.91 -10.01 -18.09
N VAL A 756 28.09 -10.95 -17.63
CA VAL A 756 28.26 -12.38 -17.91
C VAL A 756 27.54 -12.75 -19.21
N HIS A 757 28.29 -13.27 -20.18
CA HIS A 757 27.72 -13.79 -21.43
C HIS A 757 26.71 -14.92 -21.16
N ALA A 758 25.58 -14.95 -21.87
CA ALA A 758 24.46 -15.85 -21.60
C ALA A 758 24.81 -17.36 -21.62
N ARG A 759 25.86 -17.75 -22.35
CA ARG A 759 26.38 -19.13 -22.44
C ARG A 759 27.58 -19.41 -21.53
N PHE A 760 28.00 -18.46 -20.70
CA PHE A 760 29.16 -18.64 -19.84
C PHE A 760 28.89 -19.68 -18.74
N ILE A 761 29.78 -20.67 -18.67
CA ILE A 761 29.85 -21.70 -17.64
C ILE A 761 31.19 -21.52 -16.94
N ASP A 762 31.18 -21.48 -15.61
CA ASP A 762 32.41 -21.35 -14.83
C ASP A 762 33.17 -22.69 -14.69
N LYS A 763 34.34 -22.65 -14.04
CA LYS A 763 35.19 -23.84 -13.80
C LYS A 763 34.53 -24.88 -12.89
N ASP A 764 33.55 -24.47 -12.09
CA ASP A 764 32.80 -25.35 -11.18
C ASP A 764 31.56 -25.96 -11.89
N ASN A 765 31.53 -25.89 -13.23
CA ASN A 765 30.44 -26.31 -14.12
C ASN A 765 29.09 -25.62 -13.82
N PHE A 766 29.12 -24.44 -13.17
CA PHE A 766 27.92 -23.67 -12.87
C PHE A 766 27.63 -22.70 -14.03
N ASN A 767 26.41 -22.79 -14.57
CA ASN A 767 25.97 -21.97 -15.69
C ASN A 767 25.56 -20.56 -15.23
N LEU A 768 26.58 -19.75 -14.92
CA LEU A 768 26.40 -18.38 -14.44
C LEU A 768 25.71 -17.49 -15.47
N GLY A 769 25.98 -17.68 -16.77
CA GLY A 769 25.32 -16.93 -17.85
C GLY A 769 23.80 -17.10 -17.84
N LYS A 770 23.32 -18.35 -17.76
CA LYS A 770 21.88 -18.66 -17.67
C LYS A 770 21.28 -18.17 -16.36
N TRP A 771 22.03 -18.24 -15.26
CA TRP A 771 21.58 -17.74 -13.96
C TRP A 771 21.37 -16.21 -13.96
N VAL A 772 22.35 -15.44 -14.45
CA VAL A 772 22.25 -13.96 -14.58
C VAL A 772 21.07 -13.57 -15.48
N SER A 773 20.93 -14.24 -16.62
CA SER A 773 19.83 -14.02 -17.56
C SER A 773 18.44 -14.25 -16.92
N ARG A 774 18.31 -15.30 -16.11
CA ARG A 774 17.08 -15.59 -15.36
C ARG A 774 16.77 -14.52 -14.31
N LYS A 775 17.77 -14.01 -13.58
CA LYS A 775 17.55 -12.94 -12.59
C LYS A 775 17.12 -11.62 -13.21
N ARG A 776 17.73 -11.23 -14.34
CA ARG A 776 17.29 -10.08 -15.15
C ARG A 776 15.86 -10.27 -15.68
N THR A 777 15.49 -11.50 -16.03
CA THR A 777 14.12 -11.83 -16.47
C THR A 777 13.11 -11.74 -15.32
N PHE A 778 13.45 -12.23 -14.13
CA PHE A 778 12.60 -12.11 -12.94
C PHE A 778 12.40 -10.66 -12.51
N TYR A 779 13.43 -9.81 -12.64
CA TYR A 779 13.28 -8.37 -12.43
C TYR A 779 12.23 -7.77 -13.38
N ARG A 780 12.34 -8.06 -14.68
CA ARG A 780 11.37 -7.57 -15.70
C ARG A 780 9.94 -8.09 -15.51
N GLN A 781 9.76 -9.23 -14.84
CA GLN A 781 8.46 -9.84 -14.58
C GLN A 781 7.90 -9.51 -13.19
N ASN A 782 8.53 -8.63 -12.40
CA ASN A 782 8.20 -8.38 -10.99
C ASN A 782 8.16 -9.66 -10.12
N LYS A 783 9.03 -10.62 -10.42
CA LYS A 783 9.18 -11.90 -9.69
C LYS A 783 10.47 -11.97 -8.85
N LEU A 784 11.29 -10.93 -8.87
CA LEU A 784 12.53 -10.86 -8.11
C LEU A 784 12.24 -10.38 -6.67
N LEU A 785 12.75 -11.11 -5.68
CA LEU A 785 12.57 -10.77 -4.26
C LEU A 785 13.44 -9.58 -3.86
N ASP A 786 12.99 -8.74 -2.91
CA ASP A 786 13.67 -7.51 -2.48
C ASP A 786 15.15 -7.69 -2.15
N TYR A 787 15.49 -8.68 -1.31
CA TYR A 787 16.89 -8.93 -0.94
C TYR A 787 17.76 -9.37 -2.12
N GLN A 788 17.16 -10.01 -3.13
CA GLN A 788 17.87 -10.41 -4.35
C GLN A 788 18.14 -9.19 -5.23
N PHE A 789 17.18 -8.27 -5.31
CA PHE A 789 17.35 -6.99 -5.98
C PHE A 789 18.45 -6.17 -5.29
N GLU A 790 18.36 -5.91 -3.97
CA GLU A 790 19.35 -5.11 -3.24
C GLU A 790 20.78 -5.64 -3.44
N LYS A 791 20.97 -6.96 -3.26
CA LYS A 791 22.28 -7.59 -3.43
C LYS A 791 22.79 -7.46 -4.86
N LEU A 792 21.98 -7.74 -5.88
CA LEU A 792 22.39 -7.60 -7.29
C LEU A 792 22.60 -6.12 -7.69
N ASN A 793 21.79 -5.21 -7.17
CA ASN A 793 21.87 -3.79 -7.44
C ASN A 793 23.16 -3.17 -6.87
N SER A 794 23.72 -3.75 -5.80
CA SER A 794 25.04 -3.36 -5.27
C SER A 794 26.18 -3.50 -6.29
N TYR A 795 26.03 -4.39 -7.29
CA TYR A 795 27.03 -4.59 -8.35
C TYR A 795 26.83 -3.68 -9.57
N VAL A 796 25.87 -2.73 -9.55
CA VAL A 796 25.66 -1.80 -10.67
C VAL A 796 26.92 -0.99 -10.95
N LYS A 797 27.62 -0.53 -9.90
CA LYS A 797 28.92 0.15 -10.03
C LYS A 797 30.01 -0.77 -10.63
N SER A 798 29.90 -2.07 -10.40
CA SER A 798 30.79 -3.11 -10.94
C SER A 798 30.34 -3.65 -12.31
N GLY A 799 29.41 -2.97 -13.00
CA GLY A 799 28.98 -3.30 -14.36
C GLY A 799 27.73 -4.18 -14.46
N TRP A 800 26.97 -4.38 -13.38
CA TRP A 800 25.67 -5.06 -13.45
C TRP A 800 24.63 -4.17 -14.13
N SER A 801 23.94 -4.69 -15.14
CA SER A 801 22.84 -4.00 -15.81
C SER A 801 21.53 -4.78 -15.69
N TRP A 802 20.42 -4.03 -15.57
CA TRP A 802 19.07 -4.59 -15.55
C TRP A 802 18.41 -4.61 -16.95
N ASN A 803 18.96 -3.85 -17.91
CA ASN A 803 18.36 -3.60 -19.22
C ASN A 803 19.17 -4.23 -20.37
N LYS A 804 18.45 -4.83 -21.34
CA LYS A 804 19.01 -5.55 -22.50
C LYS A 804 19.81 -4.65 -23.45
N GLU A 805 19.49 -3.36 -23.51
CA GLU A 805 20.22 -2.39 -24.33
C GLU A 805 21.65 -2.14 -23.82
N ASP A 806 21.82 -2.14 -22.49
CA ASP A 806 23.11 -1.89 -21.86
C ASP A 806 24.00 -3.15 -21.97
N GLU A 807 23.40 -4.33 -21.86
CA GLU A 807 24.05 -5.63 -22.14
C GLU A 807 24.60 -5.70 -23.57
N ASN A 808 23.78 -5.39 -24.58
CA ASN A 808 24.23 -5.37 -25.99
C ASN A 808 25.31 -4.31 -26.27
N PHE A 809 25.30 -3.20 -25.52
CA PHE A 809 26.34 -2.18 -25.62
C PHE A 809 27.67 -2.68 -25.06
N PHE A 810 27.68 -3.26 -23.86
CA PHE A 810 28.91 -3.71 -23.21
C PHE A 810 29.52 -4.94 -23.89
N ILE A 811 28.71 -5.86 -24.42
CA ILE A 811 29.18 -6.95 -25.28
C ILE A 811 29.97 -6.38 -26.47
N GLY A 812 29.38 -5.47 -27.24
CA GLY A 812 30.06 -4.88 -28.40
C GLY A 812 31.30 -4.06 -28.02
N TYR A 813 31.25 -3.33 -26.91
CA TYR A 813 32.40 -2.56 -26.41
C TYR A 813 33.55 -3.47 -25.96
N ARG A 814 33.26 -4.62 -25.33
CA ARG A 814 34.27 -5.63 -24.97
C ARG A 814 34.94 -6.22 -26.21
N GLN A 815 34.17 -6.53 -27.25
CA GLN A 815 34.73 -7.02 -28.51
C GLN A 815 35.60 -5.94 -29.18
N LEU A 816 35.21 -4.66 -29.09
CA LEU A 816 36.06 -3.55 -29.53
C LEU A 816 37.38 -3.46 -28.75
N GLN A 817 37.35 -3.67 -27.44
CA GLN A 817 38.56 -3.71 -26.62
C GLN A 817 39.46 -4.92 -26.94
N LYS A 818 38.89 -6.10 -27.21
CA LYS A 818 39.66 -7.26 -27.71
C LYS A 818 40.29 -6.95 -29.06
N TYR A 819 39.54 -6.35 -29.98
CA TYR A 819 40.03 -5.92 -31.28
C TYR A 819 41.21 -4.93 -31.14
N PHE A 820 41.10 -3.96 -30.23
CA PHE A 820 42.20 -3.03 -29.92
C PHE A 820 43.45 -3.75 -29.39
N LYS A 821 43.30 -4.71 -28.48
CA LYS A 821 44.44 -5.48 -27.97
C LYS A 821 45.19 -6.21 -29.09
N LYS A 822 44.46 -6.76 -30.06
CA LYS A 822 45.01 -7.51 -31.21
C LYS A 822 45.61 -6.61 -32.29
N ASN A 823 44.91 -5.53 -32.67
CA ASN A 823 45.27 -4.72 -33.85
C ASN A 823 45.91 -3.37 -33.51
N LYS A 824 46.05 -3.04 -32.21
CA LYS A 824 46.56 -1.78 -31.67
C LYS A 824 45.84 -0.51 -32.16
N ASN A 825 44.65 -0.65 -32.73
CA ASN A 825 43.76 0.44 -33.13
C ASN A 825 42.28 0.02 -32.99
N VAL A 826 41.36 0.99 -33.03
CA VAL A 826 39.90 0.76 -32.98
C VAL A 826 39.19 1.04 -34.31
N SER A 827 39.93 1.10 -35.41
CA SER A 827 39.40 1.30 -36.76
C SER A 827 38.90 -0.04 -37.35
N VAL A 828 37.75 -0.48 -36.87
CA VAL A 828 37.16 -1.77 -37.27
C VAL A 828 36.59 -1.70 -38.71
N PRO A 829 37.00 -2.60 -39.63
CA PRO A 829 36.40 -2.71 -40.96
C PRO A 829 34.90 -3.02 -40.90
N ALA A 830 34.10 -2.42 -41.78
CA ALA A 830 32.64 -2.52 -41.72
C ALA A 830 32.07 -3.95 -41.79
N LYS A 831 32.80 -4.88 -42.42
CA LYS A 831 32.43 -6.30 -42.54
C LYS A 831 33.10 -7.21 -41.50
N TYR A 832 33.92 -6.67 -40.60
CA TYR A 832 34.67 -7.46 -39.65
C TYR A 832 33.74 -8.18 -38.65
N ARG A 833 33.99 -9.49 -38.50
CA ARG A 833 33.42 -10.35 -37.47
C ARG A 833 34.56 -10.87 -36.60
N ASP A 834 34.33 -10.95 -35.30
CA ASP A 834 35.30 -11.53 -34.38
C ASP A 834 35.21 -13.06 -34.33
N ASP A 835 36.09 -13.68 -33.54
CA ASP A 835 36.17 -15.15 -33.37
C ASP A 835 34.88 -15.74 -32.76
N ASP A 836 34.04 -14.92 -32.12
CA ASP A 836 32.72 -15.29 -31.57
C ASP A 836 31.59 -15.10 -32.62
N ASN A 837 31.94 -14.86 -33.89
CA ASN A 837 31.05 -14.54 -35.01
C ASN A 837 30.20 -13.26 -34.80
N PHE A 838 30.61 -12.37 -33.88
CA PHE A 838 29.91 -11.11 -33.63
C PHE A 838 30.35 -10.04 -34.65
N ASN A 839 29.37 -9.38 -35.29
CA ASN A 839 29.63 -8.39 -36.34
C ASN A 839 30.00 -7.01 -35.73
N LEU A 840 31.24 -6.94 -35.25
CA LEU A 840 31.78 -5.74 -34.60
C LEU A 840 31.86 -4.56 -35.58
N GLY A 841 32.12 -4.81 -36.87
CA GLY A 841 32.14 -3.77 -37.90
C GLY A 841 30.80 -3.06 -38.06
N LYS A 842 29.72 -3.82 -38.19
CA LYS A 842 28.35 -3.29 -38.23
C LYS A 842 27.99 -2.59 -36.92
N TRP A 843 28.29 -3.19 -35.78
CA TRP A 843 28.00 -2.60 -34.47
C TRP A 843 28.65 -1.22 -34.28
N CYS A 844 29.92 -1.05 -34.66
CA CYS A 844 30.59 0.25 -34.61
C CYS A 844 29.92 1.29 -35.52
N SER A 845 29.52 0.88 -36.74
CA SER A 845 28.78 1.75 -37.67
C SER A 845 27.43 2.20 -37.11
N ASP A 846 26.70 1.28 -36.47
CA ASP A 846 25.40 1.57 -35.85
C ASP A 846 25.56 2.58 -34.70
N LYS A 847 26.62 2.48 -33.89
CA LYS A 847 26.90 3.47 -32.82
C LYS A 847 27.25 4.84 -33.36
N ARG A 848 28.03 4.95 -34.44
CA ARG A 848 28.26 6.24 -35.13
C ARG A 848 26.96 6.83 -35.69
N SER A 849 26.06 5.99 -36.21
CA SER A 849 24.74 6.41 -36.68
C SER A 849 23.86 6.93 -35.55
N SER A 850 23.78 6.23 -34.43
CA SER A 850 23.03 6.68 -33.23
C SER A 850 23.58 7.99 -32.65
N TYR A 851 24.91 8.19 -32.69
CA TYR A 851 25.53 9.46 -32.28
C TYR A 851 25.08 10.63 -33.16
N ARG A 852 25.14 10.48 -34.49
CA ARG A 852 24.66 11.50 -35.44
C ARG A 852 23.17 11.83 -35.28
N LYS A 853 22.36 10.83 -34.92
CA LYS A 853 20.92 11.00 -34.64
C LYS A 853 20.62 11.54 -33.23
N LYS A 854 21.64 11.80 -32.41
CA LYS A 854 21.51 12.23 -31.01
C LYS A 854 20.69 11.27 -30.13
N THR A 855 20.68 9.98 -30.45
CA THR A 855 19.95 8.94 -29.69
C THR A 855 20.85 8.08 -28.80
N LEU A 856 22.16 8.30 -28.84
CA LEU A 856 23.13 7.55 -28.03
C LEU A 856 23.26 8.16 -26.62
N LYS A 857 23.16 7.34 -25.57
CA LYS A 857 23.29 7.78 -24.16
C LYS A 857 24.64 8.48 -23.92
N GLU A 858 24.63 9.54 -23.12
CA GLU A 858 25.81 10.36 -22.83
C GLU A 858 26.95 9.58 -22.15
N SER A 859 26.62 8.62 -21.27
CA SER A 859 27.59 7.73 -20.64
C SER A 859 28.34 6.84 -21.65
N TYR A 860 27.70 6.51 -22.78
CA TYR A 860 28.32 5.73 -23.87
C TYR A 860 29.23 6.60 -24.72
N ILE A 861 28.82 7.84 -24.96
CA ILE A 861 29.63 8.85 -25.66
C ILE A 861 30.94 9.07 -24.90
N LYS A 862 30.89 9.26 -23.57
CA LYS A 862 32.10 9.43 -22.73
C LYS A 862 33.07 8.23 -22.86
N LYS A 863 32.57 6.99 -22.90
CA LYS A 863 33.41 5.79 -23.10
C LYS A 863 34.08 5.79 -24.47
N PHE A 864 33.36 6.12 -25.53
CA PHE A 864 33.94 6.19 -26.88
C PHE A 864 34.92 7.37 -27.06
N ASN A 865 34.64 8.53 -26.47
CA ASN A 865 35.56 9.67 -26.49
C ASN A 865 36.88 9.37 -25.78
N SER A 866 36.88 8.51 -24.75
CA SER A 866 38.13 8.03 -24.14
C SER A 866 39.01 7.18 -25.08
N LEU A 867 38.45 6.73 -26.22
CA LEU A 867 39.16 5.98 -27.25
C LEU A 867 39.61 6.86 -28.43
N SER A 868 39.38 8.18 -28.41
CA SER A 868 39.76 9.08 -29.49
C SER A 868 41.27 9.02 -29.79
N ASN A 869 42.11 9.02 -28.74
CA ASN A 869 43.57 8.89 -28.86
C ASN A 869 44.03 7.50 -29.34
N LYS A 870 43.10 6.54 -29.46
CA LYS A 870 43.36 5.15 -29.92
C LYS A 870 42.80 4.90 -31.33
N GLY A 871 42.34 5.95 -32.01
CA GLY A 871 41.83 5.92 -33.38
C GLY A 871 40.30 5.83 -33.49
N TRP A 872 39.54 6.13 -32.43
CA TRP A 872 38.08 6.25 -32.55
C TRP A 872 37.68 7.62 -33.06
N ASP A 873 37.00 7.64 -34.20
CA ASP A 873 36.40 8.83 -34.77
C ASP A 873 34.91 8.62 -35.04
N TRP A 874 34.13 9.65 -34.75
CA TRP A 874 32.69 9.72 -35.03
C TRP A 874 32.43 10.01 -36.52
N GLU A 875 33.32 10.73 -37.23
CA GLU A 875 33.14 11.16 -38.63
C GLU A 875 34.34 10.89 -39.58
N PRO A 876 34.80 9.62 -39.70
CA PRO A 876 36.01 9.27 -40.45
C PRO A 876 35.99 9.59 -41.96
N ALA A 877 34.82 9.85 -42.55
CA ALA A 877 34.68 10.16 -43.98
C ALA A 877 35.12 11.59 -44.34
N GLN A 878 34.93 12.56 -43.43
CA GLN A 878 35.21 13.98 -43.71
C GLN A 878 36.72 14.26 -43.73
N GLN A 879 37.49 13.66 -42.81
CA GLN A 879 38.94 13.80 -42.79
C GLN A 879 39.61 13.19 -44.04
N HIS A 880 39.10 12.04 -44.52
CA HIS A 880 39.58 11.44 -45.75
C HIS A 880 39.30 12.32 -46.99
N PHE A 881 38.17 13.04 -47.03
CA PHE A 881 37.87 14.00 -48.10
C PHE A 881 38.90 15.14 -48.16
N TYR A 882 39.17 15.81 -47.04
CA TYR A 882 40.13 16.92 -47.02
C TYR A 882 41.57 16.47 -47.36
N LYS A 883 41.96 15.27 -46.94
CA LYS A 883 43.26 14.70 -47.33
C LYS A 883 43.38 14.56 -48.86
N ARG A 884 42.34 14.07 -49.54
CA ARG A 884 42.32 13.92 -51.01
C ARG A 884 42.17 15.25 -51.75
N LEU A 885 41.46 16.21 -51.17
CA LEU A 885 41.35 17.57 -51.72
C LEU A 885 42.73 18.25 -51.75
N LYS A 886 43.53 18.11 -50.70
CA LYS A 886 44.90 18.64 -50.65
C LYS A 886 45.82 18.01 -51.71
N GLU A 887 45.67 16.70 -51.98
CA GLU A 887 46.37 16.03 -53.08
C GLU A 887 45.94 16.58 -54.46
N PHE A 888 44.65 16.88 -54.64
CA PHE A 888 44.12 17.49 -55.87
C PHE A 888 44.65 18.92 -56.07
N GLU A 889 44.64 19.74 -55.02
CA GLU A 889 45.20 21.09 -55.00
C GLU A 889 46.68 21.12 -55.38
N GLY A 890 47.47 20.19 -54.84
CA GLY A 890 48.87 20.02 -55.21
C GLY A 890 49.05 19.69 -56.69
N TYR A 891 48.17 18.85 -57.25
CA TYR A 891 48.18 18.51 -58.67
C TYR A 891 47.83 19.73 -59.55
N VAL A 892 46.74 20.43 -59.24
CA VAL A 892 46.28 21.59 -60.01
C VAL A 892 47.30 22.72 -59.97
N THR A 893 47.92 22.97 -58.81
CA THR A 893 48.96 23.98 -58.66
C THR A 893 50.18 23.66 -59.53
N ARG A 894 50.61 22.39 -59.55
CA ARG A 894 51.81 21.94 -60.29
C ARG A 894 51.63 21.91 -61.81
N PHE A 895 50.50 21.41 -62.29
CA PHE A 895 50.29 21.20 -63.74
C PHE A 895 49.39 22.26 -64.39
N LYS A 896 48.87 23.21 -63.61
CA LYS A 896 47.93 24.27 -64.03
C LYS A 896 46.72 23.73 -64.80
N THR A 897 46.33 22.49 -64.52
CA THR A 897 45.17 21.83 -65.13
C THR A 897 44.46 20.95 -64.12
N THR A 898 43.16 20.79 -64.30
CA THR A 898 42.34 19.86 -63.51
C THR A 898 42.16 18.49 -64.17
N VAL A 899 42.73 18.31 -65.38
CA VAL A 899 42.63 17.06 -66.15
C VAL A 899 43.90 16.24 -66.00
N ILE A 900 43.76 15.03 -65.45
CA ILE A 900 44.87 14.07 -65.38
C ILE A 900 45.08 13.43 -66.77
N SER A 901 46.16 13.82 -67.45
CA SER A 901 46.55 13.34 -68.78
C SER A 901 46.84 11.83 -68.80
N LYS A 902 46.71 11.18 -69.97
CA LYS A 902 46.95 9.73 -70.13
C LYS A 902 48.31 9.30 -69.56
N ASN A 903 49.35 10.09 -69.77
CA ASN A 903 50.72 9.79 -69.31
C ASN A 903 50.88 9.88 -67.78
N ASN A 904 50.06 10.71 -67.11
CA ASN A 904 50.08 10.89 -65.66
C ASN A 904 49.07 10.00 -64.90
N ARG A 905 48.18 9.28 -65.61
CA ARG A 905 47.12 8.45 -64.99
C ARG A 905 47.66 7.31 -64.14
N THR A 906 48.83 6.76 -64.47
CA THR A 906 49.43 5.66 -63.70
C THR A 906 49.93 6.15 -62.34
N LYS A 907 50.62 7.30 -62.32
CA LYS A 907 51.15 7.93 -61.11
C LYS A 907 50.06 8.51 -60.20
N TYR A 908 49.02 9.12 -60.77
CA TYR A 908 47.91 9.73 -60.02
C TYR A 908 46.62 8.90 -60.10
N LYS A 909 46.73 7.57 -60.19
CA LYS A 909 45.60 6.64 -60.43
C LYS A 909 44.48 6.77 -59.40
N GLN A 910 44.83 6.89 -58.12
CA GLN A 910 43.86 7.03 -57.03
C GLN A 910 43.14 8.38 -57.08
N LEU A 911 43.89 9.46 -57.33
CA LEU A 911 43.34 10.80 -57.49
C LEU A 911 42.39 10.86 -58.70
N HIS A 912 42.74 10.21 -59.81
CA HIS A 912 41.89 10.10 -61.00
C HIS A 912 40.57 9.35 -60.75
N LYS A 913 40.63 8.22 -60.05
CA LYS A 913 39.42 7.47 -59.64
C LYS A 913 38.53 8.30 -58.72
N TRP A 914 39.14 9.00 -57.76
CA TRP A 914 38.41 9.85 -56.82
C TRP A 914 37.71 11.02 -57.52
N ILE A 915 38.42 11.76 -58.38
CA ILE A 915 37.86 12.83 -59.24
C ILE A 915 36.69 12.30 -60.09
N SER A 916 36.84 11.10 -60.67
CA SER A 916 35.79 10.48 -61.48
C SER A 916 34.56 10.14 -60.62
N SER A 917 34.77 9.71 -59.38
CA SER A 917 33.68 9.48 -58.42
C SER A 917 32.95 10.79 -58.07
N ILE A 918 33.66 11.90 -57.90
CA ILE A 918 33.05 13.22 -57.66
C ILE A 918 32.15 13.62 -58.83
N ARG A 919 32.63 13.50 -60.07
CA ARG A 919 31.83 13.76 -61.27
C ARG A 919 30.62 12.82 -61.41
N SER A 920 30.79 11.54 -61.08
CA SER A 920 29.69 10.56 -61.10
C SER A 920 28.62 10.88 -60.06
N SER A 921 29.01 11.27 -58.84
CA SER A 921 28.09 11.67 -57.78
C SER A 921 27.34 12.96 -58.13
N HIS A 922 27.99 13.93 -58.77
CA HIS A 922 27.32 15.12 -59.31
C HIS A 922 26.26 14.75 -60.36
N LYS A 923 26.61 13.91 -61.34
CA LYS A 923 25.68 13.44 -62.37
C LYS A 923 24.45 12.71 -61.80
N LYS A 924 24.58 12.11 -60.61
CA LYS A 924 23.51 11.39 -59.90
C LYS A 924 22.77 12.23 -58.85
N ASN A 925 23.03 13.55 -58.76
CA ASN A 925 22.49 14.44 -57.72
C ASN A 925 22.75 13.96 -56.28
N LYS A 926 23.91 13.30 -56.04
CA LYS A 926 24.31 12.76 -54.73
C LYS A 926 25.52 13.47 -54.13
N LEU A 927 25.94 14.59 -54.72
CA LEU A 927 27.06 15.39 -54.22
C LEU A 927 26.54 16.37 -53.16
N SER A 928 27.16 16.41 -51.98
CA SER A 928 26.80 17.36 -50.91
C SER A 928 27.23 18.78 -51.26
N ASN A 929 26.45 19.79 -50.84
CA ASN A 929 26.71 21.21 -51.14
C ASN A 929 28.14 21.66 -50.79
N TYR A 930 28.69 21.24 -49.64
CA TYR A 930 30.05 21.65 -49.27
C TYR A 930 31.12 21.13 -50.26
N VAL A 931 30.96 19.91 -50.80
CA VAL A 931 31.89 19.34 -51.78
C VAL A 931 31.73 20.05 -53.12
N TYR A 932 30.51 20.40 -53.48
CA TYR A 932 30.21 21.15 -54.70
C TYR A 932 30.89 22.53 -54.70
N GLU A 933 30.71 23.31 -53.63
CA GLU A 933 31.31 24.64 -53.48
C GLU A 933 32.84 24.59 -53.47
N GLU A 934 33.46 23.58 -52.84
CA GLU A 934 34.92 23.43 -52.86
C GLU A 934 35.46 23.18 -54.28
N PHE A 935 34.81 22.35 -55.09
CA PHE A 935 35.27 22.05 -56.45
C PHE A 935 35.02 23.20 -57.45
N LYS A 936 34.00 24.04 -57.20
CA LYS A 936 33.68 25.21 -58.03
C LYS A 936 34.82 26.21 -58.10
N LYS A 937 35.64 26.32 -57.04
CA LYS A 937 36.84 27.18 -56.99
C LYS A 937 37.89 26.87 -58.08
N TYR A 938 37.83 25.69 -58.70
CA TYR A 938 38.80 25.23 -59.71
C TYR A 938 38.33 25.39 -61.16
N GLU A 939 37.16 25.99 -61.43
CA GLU A 939 36.68 26.25 -62.80
C GLU A 939 37.68 27.08 -63.64
N LYS A 940 38.35 28.06 -63.01
CA LYS A 940 39.42 28.86 -63.64
C LYS A 940 40.62 28.05 -64.15
N PHE A 941 40.81 26.83 -63.64
CA PHE A 941 41.85 25.89 -64.08
C PHE A 941 41.30 24.81 -65.03
N GLY A 942 40.13 25.07 -65.63
CA GLY A 942 39.47 24.18 -66.60
C GLY A 942 38.69 23.02 -65.98
N TRP A 943 38.35 23.09 -64.68
CA TRP A 943 37.44 22.09 -64.08
C TRP A 943 36.06 22.17 -64.72
N THR A 944 35.57 21.03 -65.20
CA THR A 944 34.17 20.84 -65.60
C THR A 944 33.66 19.51 -65.04
N PHE A 945 32.36 19.47 -64.73
CA PHE A 945 31.67 18.24 -64.37
C PHE A 945 31.25 17.40 -65.59
N ASP A 946 31.28 17.91 -66.85
CA ASP A 946 30.95 17.19 -68.10
C ASP A 946 31.97 17.39 -69.27
N PRO A 947 32.83 16.39 -69.60
CA PRO A 947 33.91 16.54 -70.60
C PRO A 947 33.63 16.16 -72.08
N LEU A 948 32.41 15.76 -72.48
CA LEU A 948 32.16 15.04 -73.76
C LEU A 948 31.84 15.88 -75.04
N ASP A 949 31.79 17.22 -75.01
CA ASP A 949 31.29 18.03 -76.15
C ASP A 949 32.36 18.81 -76.99
N LYS A 950 33.63 18.38 -76.95
CA LYS A 950 34.78 19.14 -77.47
C LYS A 950 34.77 19.42 -79.00
N ASN A 951 34.46 18.44 -79.86
CA ASN A 951 34.50 18.61 -81.34
C ASN A 951 33.35 19.46 -81.88
N PHE A 952 32.17 19.42 -81.25
CA PHE A 952 31.03 20.24 -81.66
C PHE A 952 31.30 21.73 -81.42
N ASN A 953 31.88 22.05 -80.25
CA ASN A 953 32.27 23.42 -79.91
C ASN A 953 33.31 23.99 -80.88
N MET A 954 34.27 23.17 -81.33
CA MET A 954 35.27 23.58 -82.32
C MET A 954 34.64 23.87 -83.70
N GLY A 955 33.71 23.03 -84.16
CA GLY A 955 32.99 23.24 -85.43
C GLY A 955 32.19 24.54 -85.46
N CYS A 956 31.50 24.89 -84.36
CA CYS A 956 30.77 26.15 -84.24
C CYS A 956 31.70 27.38 -84.38
N LEU A 957 32.86 27.37 -83.72
CA LEU A 957 33.84 28.46 -83.80
C LEU A 957 34.34 28.67 -85.25
N LYS A 958 34.67 27.57 -85.95
CA LYS A 958 35.12 27.64 -87.34
C LYS A 958 34.01 28.14 -88.28
N LEU A 959 32.76 27.72 -88.06
CA LEU A 959 31.62 28.24 -88.83
C LEU A 959 31.41 29.75 -88.65
N ILE A 960 31.52 30.26 -87.42
CA ILE A 960 31.43 31.70 -87.14
C ILE A 960 32.50 32.46 -87.92
N ASN A 961 33.75 31.98 -87.92
CA ASN A 961 34.83 32.61 -88.67
C ASN A 961 34.58 32.63 -90.19
N TYR A 962 34.02 31.54 -90.73
CA TYR A 962 33.63 31.51 -92.15
C TYR A 962 32.55 32.55 -92.46
N ILE A 963 31.52 32.63 -91.62
CA ILE A 963 30.40 33.57 -91.80
C ILE A 963 30.91 35.00 -91.68
N ASN A 964 31.79 35.31 -90.74
CA ASN A 964 32.33 36.66 -90.60
C ASN A 964 33.14 37.10 -91.84
N LYS A 965 33.84 36.17 -92.51
CA LYS A 965 34.59 36.46 -93.73
C LYS A 965 33.71 36.60 -94.98
N ASN A 966 32.69 35.76 -95.13
CA ASN A 966 31.89 35.70 -96.36
C ASN A 966 30.50 36.36 -96.21
N ASN A 967 30.17 36.81 -95.00
CA ASN A 967 28.86 37.32 -94.59
C ASN A 967 27.66 36.37 -94.82
N HIS A 968 27.92 35.09 -95.11
CA HIS A 968 26.89 34.06 -95.28
C HIS A 968 27.35 32.68 -94.77
N SER A 969 26.39 31.79 -94.48
CA SER A 969 26.62 30.44 -93.95
C SER A 969 26.63 29.33 -95.02
N MET A 970 27.01 29.67 -96.25
CA MET A 970 27.11 28.71 -97.36
C MET A 970 28.57 28.27 -97.51
N VAL A 971 28.92 27.16 -96.88
CA VAL A 971 30.27 26.57 -96.93
C VAL A 971 30.31 25.49 -98.01
N PRO A 972 31.21 25.55 -99.02
CA PRO A 972 31.39 24.49 -99.99
C PRO A 972 31.72 23.16 -99.31
N THR A 973 31.14 22.05 -99.76
CA THR A 973 31.24 20.74 -99.08
C THR A 973 32.66 20.25 -98.89
N LYS A 974 33.57 20.51 -99.85
CA LYS A 974 34.99 20.14 -99.77
C LYS A 974 35.86 21.12 -98.98
N PHE A 975 35.32 22.24 -98.48
CA PHE A 975 36.11 23.29 -97.82
C PHE A 975 36.68 22.84 -96.46
N LYS A 976 37.98 23.11 -96.25
CA LYS A 976 38.68 22.91 -94.97
C LYS A 976 39.19 24.25 -94.44
N MET A 977 39.14 24.45 -93.13
CA MET A 977 39.72 25.62 -92.46
C MET A 977 40.60 25.17 -91.30
N ASP A 978 41.88 25.52 -91.37
CA ASP A 978 42.93 25.11 -90.42
C ASP A 978 42.96 23.59 -90.19
N GLY A 979 42.92 22.82 -91.28
CA GLY A 979 42.86 21.35 -91.27
C GLY A 979 41.49 20.76 -90.88
N PHE A 980 40.55 21.56 -90.36
CA PHE A 980 39.21 21.09 -89.99
C PHE A 980 38.28 21.02 -91.22
N PRO A 981 37.61 19.88 -91.49
CA PRO A 981 36.71 19.73 -92.65
C PRO A 981 35.35 20.41 -92.42
N LEU A 982 35.35 21.75 -92.44
CA LEU A 982 34.18 22.57 -92.10
C LEU A 982 33.02 22.34 -93.07
N GLY A 983 33.27 22.22 -94.37
CA GLY A 983 32.22 21.99 -95.36
C GLY A 983 31.43 20.70 -95.09
N GLN A 984 32.16 19.61 -94.87
CA GLN A 984 31.56 18.32 -94.52
C GLN A 984 30.84 18.36 -93.17
N TRP A 985 31.39 19.09 -92.19
CA TRP A 985 30.77 19.26 -90.88
C TRP A 985 29.42 20.01 -90.97
N VAL A 986 29.37 21.14 -91.68
CA VAL A 986 28.14 21.92 -91.87
C VAL A 986 27.08 21.10 -92.62
N TYR A 987 27.48 20.37 -93.67
CA TYR A 987 26.59 19.46 -94.40
C TYR A 987 25.99 18.40 -93.46
N ASN A 988 26.81 17.74 -92.64
CA ASN A 988 26.34 16.74 -91.69
C ASN A 988 25.39 17.32 -90.64
N ILE A 989 25.66 18.53 -90.14
CA ILE A 989 24.77 19.23 -89.19
C ILE A 989 23.40 19.49 -89.82
N ARG A 990 23.35 20.06 -91.04
CA ARG A 990 22.08 20.31 -91.75
C ARG A 990 21.33 19.00 -92.05
N ARG A 991 22.05 17.93 -92.43
CA ARG A 991 21.46 16.59 -92.64
C ARG A 991 20.87 16.01 -91.36
N SER A 992 21.58 16.12 -90.23
CA SER A 992 21.09 15.67 -88.92
C SER A 992 19.89 16.48 -88.43
N LEU A 993 19.82 17.77 -88.74
CA LEU A 993 18.64 18.61 -88.47
C LEU A 993 17.43 18.16 -89.30
N LYS A 994 17.62 17.89 -90.60
CA LYS A 994 16.56 17.36 -91.47
C LYS A 994 16.07 15.98 -91.01
N LYS A 995 16.98 15.13 -90.51
CA LYS A 995 16.67 13.82 -89.91
C LYS A 995 16.20 13.88 -88.44
N LYS A 996 16.13 15.07 -87.82
CA LYS A 996 15.77 15.28 -86.40
C LYS A 996 16.62 14.49 -85.39
N THR A 997 17.89 14.21 -85.71
CA THR A 997 18.80 13.43 -84.84
C THR A 997 19.75 14.30 -84.00
N LEU A 998 19.69 15.62 -84.14
CA LEU A 998 20.53 16.54 -83.39
C LEU A 998 19.91 16.89 -82.01
N SER A 999 20.68 16.79 -80.93
CA SER A 999 20.20 17.08 -79.56
C SER A 999 19.81 18.56 -79.37
N LYS A 1000 18.80 18.83 -78.53
CA LYS A 1000 18.26 20.17 -78.26
C LYS A 1000 19.32 21.22 -77.92
N HIS A 1001 20.25 20.93 -77.02
CA HIS A 1001 21.36 21.83 -76.64
C HIS A 1001 22.24 22.25 -77.84
N LYS A 1002 22.48 21.34 -78.79
CA LYS A 1002 23.27 21.62 -80.00
C LYS A 1002 22.52 22.51 -80.99
N ILE A 1003 21.21 22.32 -81.10
CA ILE A 1003 20.33 23.16 -81.92
C ILE A 1003 20.34 24.60 -81.39
N ASP A 1004 20.15 24.77 -80.08
CA ASP A 1004 20.10 26.11 -79.46
C ASP A 1004 21.42 26.86 -79.64
N LYS A 1005 22.56 26.16 -79.57
CA LYS A 1005 23.86 26.77 -79.83
C LYS A 1005 24.05 27.25 -81.29
N LEU A 1006 23.50 26.52 -82.27
CA LEU A 1006 23.54 26.92 -83.68
C LEU A 1006 22.59 28.09 -83.99
N LYS A 1007 21.41 28.14 -83.34
CA LYS A 1007 20.46 29.26 -83.48
C LYS A 1007 21.07 30.61 -83.11
N ASN A 1008 22.01 30.61 -82.17
CA ASN A 1008 22.67 31.83 -81.69
C ASN A 1008 23.81 32.32 -82.60
N ILE A 1009 24.12 31.61 -83.70
CA ILE A 1009 25.12 32.07 -84.67
C ILE A 1009 24.46 33.07 -85.62
N LYS A 1010 24.92 34.33 -85.58
CA LYS A 1010 24.43 35.39 -86.47
C LYS A 1010 24.66 35.01 -87.94
N ASN A 1011 23.67 35.25 -88.82
CA ASN A 1011 23.67 34.87 -90.24
C ASN A 1011 23.79 33.35 -90.53
N TRP A 1012 23.60 32.50 -89.52
CA TRP A 1012 23.29 31.09 -89.72
C TRP A 1012 21.83 30.97 -90.14
N SER A 1013 21.60 30.39 -91.32
CA SER A 1013 20.25 29.98 -91.72
C SER A 1013 20.15 28.46 -91.77
N PHE A 1014 19.03 27.98 -91.24
CA PHE A 1014 18.62 26.59 -91.34
C PHE A 1014 18.16 26.24 -92.78
N ASP A 1015 17.60 27.21 -93.51
CA ASP A 1015 17.27 27.14 -94.94
C ASP A 1015 17.27 28.54 -95.60
N PHE A 1016 18.36 28.90 -96.29
CA PHE A 1016 18.63 30.29 -96.70
C PHE A 1016 17.78 30.81 -97.87
N LEU A 1017 17.38 29.95 -98.81
CA LEU A 1017 16.74 30.38 -100.07
C LEU A 1017 15.30 30.91 -99.88
N GLU A 1018 14.58 30.40 -98.88
CA GLU A 1018 13.17 30.77 -98.68
C GLU A 1018 12.98 32.13 -98.00
N ASP A 1019 13.87 32.50 -97.08
CA ASP A 1019 13.78 33.75 -96.30
C ASP A 1019 14.00 35.01 -97.15
N TYR A 1020 14.89 34.94 -98.14
CA TYR A 1020 15.18 36.07 -99.03
C TYR A 1020 13.96 36.47 -99.89
N ASN A 1021 13.27 35.49 -100.49
CA ASN A 1021 12.14 35.73 -101.38
C ASN A 1021 10.90 36.33 -100.69
N PHE A 1022 10.72 36.10 -99.38
CA PHE A 1022 9.60 36.70 -98.65
C PHE A 1022 9.81 38.19 -98.39
N LYS A 1023 11.03 38.59 -98.01
CA LYS A 1023 11.35 39.99 -97.68
C LYS A 1023 11.11 40.90 -98.88
N LYS A 1024 11.62 40.52 -100.06
CA LYS A 1024 11.50 41.30 -101.30
C LYS A 1024 10.04 41.53 -101.71
N GLY A 1025 9.19 40.50 -101.69
CA GLY A 1025 7.79 40.64 -102.09
C GLY A 1025 6.95 41.52 -101.14
N TYR A 1026 7.25 41.51 -99.85
CA TYR A 1026 6.54 42.34 -98.87
C TYR A 1026 6.82 43.85 -99.05
N GLU A 1027 8.08 44.22 -99.33
CA GLU A 1027 8.47 45.61 -99.56
C GLU A 1027 7.77 46.20 -100.79
N GLN A 1028 7.65 45.41 -101.87
CA GLN A 1028 7.00 45.85 -103.10
C GLN A 1028 5.48 46.00 -102.94
N LEU A 1029 4.85 45.12 -102.16
CA LEU A 1029 3.44 45.28 -101.80
C LEU A 1029 3.19 46.59 -101.04
N CYS A 1030 4.08 46.96 -100.12
CA CYS A 1030 3.95 48.21 -99.37
C CYS A 1030 4.08 49.45 -100.28
N LYS A 1031 4.97 49.41 -101.28
CA LYS A 1031 5.09 50.48 -102.28
C LYS A 1031 3.82 50.59 -103.13
N PHE A 1032 3.27 49.46 -103.59
CA PHE A 1032 2.02 49.43 -104.36
C PHE A 1032 0.87 50.09 -103.59
N ILE A 1033 0.67 49.69 -102.32
CA ILE A 1033 -0.39 50.24 -101.47
C ILE A 1033 -0.23 51.76 -101.30
N LYS A 1034 1.00 52.25 -101.17
CA LYS A 1034 1.25 53.68 -101.02
C LYS A 1034 0.91 54.48 -102.29
N LYS A 1035 1.04 53.88 -103.48
CA LYS A 1035 0.77 54.51 -104.78
C LYS A 1035 -0.71 54.53 -105.14
N TYR A 1036 -1.42 53.43 -104.92
CA TYR A 1036 -2.83 53.29 -105.34
C TYR A 1036 -3.83 53.38 -104.18
N ASN A 1037 -3.33 53.49 -102.95
CA ASN A 1037 -4.11 53.56 -101.72
C ASN A 1037 -5.01 52.33 -101.45
N HIS A 1038 -4.74 51.19 -102.10
CA HIS A 1038 -5.33 49.89 -101.80
C HIS A 1038 -4.33 48.74 -102.04
N ALA A 1039 -4.64 47.55 -101.50
CA ALA A 1039 -3.77 46.38 -101.56
C ALA A 1039 -4.23 45.27 -102.53
N ASP A 1040 -5.32 45.50 -103.26
CA ASP A 1040 -5.74 44.59 -104.35
C ASP A 1040 -4.85 44.75 -105.58
N VAL A 1041 -3.73 44.03 -105.56
CA VAL A 1041 -2.78 43.95 -106.67
C VAL A 1041 -3.33 42.98 -107.74
N PRO A 1042 -3.54 43.42 -108.99
CA PRO A 1042 -3.91 42.53 -110.09
C PRO A 1042 -2.89 41.38 -110.22
N ARG A 1043 -3.34 40.15 -110.51
CA ARG A 1043 -2.47 38.96 -110.47
C ARG A 1043 -1.28 39.05 -111.43
N ASP A 1044 -1.50 39.69 -112.56
CA ASP A 1044 -0.57 39.97 -113.64
C ASP A 1044 0.28 41.22 -113.41
N TYR A 1045 0.03 41.98 -112.34
CA TYR A 1045 0.84 43.14 -112.00
C TYR A 1045 2.29 42.76 -111.67
N ILE A 1046 3.21 43.44 -112.36
CA ILE A 1046 4.65 43.38 -112.18
C ILE A 1046 5.10 44.79 -111.81
N ASP A 1047 5.93 44.90 -110.77
CA ASP A 1047 6.46 46.19 -110.38
C ASP A 1047 7.61 46.68 -111.28
N GLU A 1048 8.05 47.92 -111.05
CA GLU A 1048 9.14 48.56 -111.78
C GLU A 1048 10.48 47.78 -111.67
N ASP A 1049 10.67 46.93 -110.64
CA ASP A 1049 11.83 46.04 -110.46
C ASP A 1049 11.66 44.68 -111.17
N LYS A 1050 10.68 44.56 -112.08
CA LYS A 1050 10.25 43.34 -112.78
C LYS A 1050 9.83 42.21 -111.83
N PHE A 1051 9.53 42.50 -110.57
CA PHE A 1051 9.06 41.48 -109.63
C PHE A 1051 7.56 41.23 -109.84
N ARG A 1052 7.20 39.96 -110.05
CA ARG A 1052 5.80 39.52 -110.27
C ARG A 1052 4.99 39.56 -108.99
N LEU A 1053 4.71 40.77 -108.52
CA LEU A 1053 4.09 41.03 -107.24
C LEU A 1053 2.70 40.41 -107.15
N GLY A 1054 1.89 40.48 -108.22
CA GLY A 1054 0.55 39.89 -108.24
C GLY A 1054 0.56 38.37 -107.97
N VAL A 1055 1.48 37.63 -108.59
CA VAL A 1055 1.64 36.18 -108.36
C VAL A 1055 2.12 35.89 -106.94
N TRP A 1056 3.09 36.66 -106.43
CA TRP A 1056 3.60 36.49 -105.08
C TRP A 1056 2.49 36.70 -104.04
N VAL A 1057 1.69 37.77 -104.20
CA VAL A 1057 0.54 38.09 -103.36
C VAL A 1057 -0.46 36.93 -103.33
N VAL A 1058 -0.83 36.40 -104.50
CA VAL A 1058 -1.75 35.25 -104.62
C VAL A 1058 -1.18 34.02 -103.91
N ASN A 1059 0.09 33.69 -104.12
CA ASN A 1059 0.72 32.54 -103.47
C ASN A 1059 0.74 32.67 -101.95
N LYS A 1060 0.97 33.87 -101.40
CA LYS A 1060 0.91 34.07 -99.94
C LYS A 1060 -0.50 33.97 -99.37
N LYS A 1061 -1.53 34.38 -100.11
CA LYS A 1061 -2.92 34.11 -99.72
C LYS A 1061 -3.19 32.60 -99.70
N PHE A 1062 -2.74 31.84 -100.71
CA PHE A 1062 -2.89 30.38 -100.73
C PHE A 1062 -2.08 29.65 -99.67
N SER A 1063 -0.82 30.03 -99.43
CA SER A 1063 -0.02 29.44 -98.35
C SER A 1063 -0.69 29.65 -96.99
N LYS A 1064 -1.46 30.73 -96.81
CA LYS A 1064 -2.25 30.88 -95.59
C LYS A 1064 -3.43 29.91 -95.53
N ILE A 1065 -4.17 29.72 -96.63
CA ILE A 1065 -5.27 28.75 -96.70
C ILE A 1065 -4.76 27.34 -96.41
N ARG A 1066 -3.56 27.01 -96.87
CA ARG A 1066 -2.90 25.72 -96.59
C ARG A 1066 -2.25 25.65 -95.20
N GLU A 1067 -2.34 26.71 -94.41
CA GLU A 1067 -1.66 26.86 -93.10
C GLU A 1067 -0.13 26.74 -93.15
N GLU A 1068 0.48 26.81 -94.33
CA GLU A 1068 1.92 26.72 -94.55
C GLU A 1068 2.63 28.06 -94.33
N LEU A 1069 1.88 29.16 -94.15
CA LEU A 1069 2.46 30.48 -93.96
C LEU A 1069 2.92 30.68 -92.50
N PRO A 1070 4.23 30.85 -92.23
CA PRO A 1070 4.74 31.03 -90.86
C PRO A 1070 4.07 32.21 -90.13
N LYS A 1071 3.76 32.02 -88.85
CA LYS A 1071 2.97 32.98 -88.04
C LYS A 1071 3.49 34.42 -88.09
N GLU A 1072 4.81 34.65 -88.08
CA GLU A 1072 5.37 36.00 -88.15
C GLU A 1072 5.12 36.67 -89.51
N ARG A 1073 5.26 35.90 -90.60
CA ARG A 1073 5.02 36.37 -91.97
C ARG A 1073 3.55 36.68 -92.19
N TYR A 1074 2.68 35.81 -91.66
CA TYR A 1074 1.24 36.07 -91.60
C TYR A 1074 0.94 37.37 -90.87
N LYS A 1075 1.50 37.58 -89.66
CA LYS A 1075 1.25 38.77 -88.84
C LYS A 1075 1.67 40.06 -89.57
N LYS A 1076 2.81 40.05 -90.27
CA LYS A 1076 3.25 41.20 -91.10
C LYS A 1076 2.23 41.54 -92.18
N LEU A 1077 1.80 40.56 -92.97
CA LEU A 1077 0.79 40.79 -94.02
C LEU A 1077 -0.58 41.17 -93.44
N ASN A 1078 -0.96 40.59 -92.29
CA ASN A 1078 -2.23 40.89 -91.63
C ASN A 1078 -2.32 42.33 -91.10
N ASN A 1079 -1.18 42.95 -90.76
CA ASN A 1079 -1.17 44.37 -90.37
C ASN A 1079 -1.54 45.32 -91.52
N LEU A 1080 -1.47 44.86 -92.78
CA LEU A 1080 -1.89 45.64 -93.94
C LEU A 1080 -3.41 45.59 -94.16
N VAL A 1081 -4.18 44.84 -93.35
CA VAL A 1081 -5.64 44.71 -93.53
C VAL A 1081 -6.36 46.05 -93.43
N LYS A 1082 -5.96 46.89 -92.46
CA LYS A 1082 -6.49 48.25 -92.33
C LYS A 1082 -6.16 49.16 -93.52
N LYS A 1083 -5.17 48.79 -94.34
CA LYS A 1083 -4.76 49.48 -95.58
C LYS A 1083 -5.31 48.78 -96.83
N GLY A 1084 -6.41 48.04 -96.68
CA GLY A 1084 -7.12 47.38 -97.78
C GLY A 1084 -6.65 45.96 -98.12
N TRP A 1085 -5.69 45.36 -97.40
CA TRP A 1085 -5.31 43.95 -97.63
C TRP A 1085 -6.43 43.00 -97.17
N LYS A 1086 -6.99 42.25 -98.10
CA LYS A 1086 -7.99 41.22 -97.79
C LYS A 1086 -7.40 39.83 -97.94
N TRP A 1087 -7.44 39.04 -96.87
CA TRP A 1087 -7.22 37.60 -96.97
C TRP A 1087 -8.39 36.99 -97.74
N LYS A 1088 -8.07 36.09 -98.67
CA LYS A 1088 -9.09 35.24 -99.30
C LYS A 1088 -9.59 34.21 -98.32
#